data_AF-A0A958DIJ4-F1
#
_entry.id   AF-A0A958DIJ4-F1
#
_cell.length_a   1.000
_cell.length_b   1.000
_cell.length_c   1.000
_cell.angle_alpha   90.00
_cell.angle_beta   90.00
_cell.angle_gamma   90.00
#
_symmetry.space_group_name_H-M   'P 1'
#
loop_
_entity.id
_entity.type
_entity.pdbx_description
1 polymer ?
#
loop_
_entity_poly.entity_id
_entity_poly.type
_entity_poly.pdbx_seq_one_letter_code
_entity_poly.pdbx_strand_id
1 'polypeptide(L)'
;MRSINDCHQKHLFSLVMALMLGLSLSGRTQSLTPVEGLRDSAPGVHALTNVRIVAAPGQVIESGTIVIRRGVIEAIGPAVAIPADARVWDYGGKSVYPGLIETYSHLGLAQDQPAGREGNRRRGGEEATAEGLAHWSSRVRADYDVLEDYAPDEKALKALRAKGYTAALIVPHQGIFRGSSALVSLGDRPVKSQVIREKVAQHLSFSGRRRGGGYPNSLMGAIALIRQTLLDARWYQQARAAGQANPALAGAVEHDAALEALQAVLQKRLPLVIETGNDLAFLRALKLAREFDLNIWIRGSGYEYRLGDQLKEFAGIPLILPVDFPEKLSADTPEEAWELSLRELQHWELAPENPRRLREAGFQFSLTAPDFSKQLPRVLAHGVSEDDALAALTINAAEMLGAGRSLGSIEPGKRAHLVVSDQDFFAEKRKIYDVWIDGERYKINDRSSPLQEGSWQMTLELPDQPSQALVLEIRETKELSAKLHRGEQPIPVSKSLRRLQQLFLSVPGDSLGLSGTLRLSGTIDRQQILGSGELADGRRFHWQATWQAPLPADSARQSPVAKQAEPLPASAMTGLGAFRSAQLPARPAEVLIQNATLWTSAGRGRLENSDLLIRNGKIAGIGQNLNAGSDAVVIDGTGKHVTPGIIDAHSHTAVDGSVNEATQAVTAEVRIGDVLDPYDIALYRELAGGVTTINILHGSANPIGGQNAVIKLRWGASADALRFENAVPGIKFALGENVKQSNWGDDNTT
;
A
#
# COMPACT_ATOMS: atom_id res chain seq x y z
N MET A 1 21.95 17.67 74.48
CA MET A 1 20.68 17.79 73.73
C MET A 1 20.97 18.06 72.26
N ARG A 2 21.20 17.03 71.44
CA ARG A 2 21.32 17.09 69.97
C ARG A 2 21.57 15.66 69.47
N SER A 3 20.51 14.85 69.31
CA SER A 3 20.60 13.56 68.60
C SER A 3 19.23 12.86 68.40
N ILE A 4 18.13 13.57 68.12
CA ILE A 4 16.84 12.88 67.83
C ILE A 4 16.10 13.43 66.59
N ASN A 5 16.47 14.58 66.02
CA ASN A 5 15.66 15.20 64.95
C ASN A 5 16.03 14.84 63.50
N ASP A 6 17.09 14.06 63.25
CA ASP A 6 17.57 13.87 61.86
C ASP A 6 17.11 12.55 61.20
N CYS A 7 16.48 11.65 61.97
CA CYS A 7 16.00 10.36 61.44
C CYS A 7 14.54 10.43 60.95
N HIS A 8 13.74 11.36 61.46
CA HIS A 8 12.32 11.49 61.05
C HIS A 8 12.12 12.30 59.76
N GLN A 9 13.07 13.14 59.36
CA GLN A 9 12.92 13.97 58.16
C GLN A 9 13.26 13.23 56.85
N LYS A 10 14.15 12.22 56.89
CA LYS A 10 14.52 11.42 55.72
C LYS A 10 13.50 10.33 55.38
N HIS A 11 12.82 9.76 56.37
CA HIS A 11 11.74 8.81 56.12
C HIS A 11 10.44 9.46 55.65
N LEU A 12 10.15 10.70 56.08
CA LEU A 12 8.96 11.43 55.60
C LEU A 12 9.12 11.90 54.15
N PHE A 13 10.33 12.26 53.71
CA PHE A 13 10.60 12.66 52.32
C PHE A 13 10.55 11.47 51.34
N SER A 14 11.04 10.29 51.75
CA SER A 14 10.90 9.07 50.94
C SER A 14 9.48 8.51 50.92
N LEU A 15 8.67 8.70 51.97
CA LEU A 15 7.28 8.26 51.98
C LEU A 15 6.36 9.18 51.14
N VAL A 16 6.66 10.49 51.09
CA VAL A 16 5.92 11.44 50.23
C VAL A 16 6.32 11.31 48.75
N MET A 17 7.57 10.93 48.45
CA MET A 17 7.99 10.63 47.07
C MET A 17 7.47 9.25 46.59
N ALA A 18 7.23 8.29 47.49
CA ALA A 18 6.56 7.03 47.16
C ALA A 18 5.03 7.16 47.06
N LEU A 19 4.40 8.11 47.77
CA LEU A 19 2.96 8.37 47.63
C LEU A 19 2.59 9.23 46.40
N MET A 20 3.54 9.95 45.78
CA MET A 20 3.30 10.67 44.52
C MET A 20 3.54 9.83 43.25
N LEU A 21 4.07 8.61 43.36
CA LEU A 21 4.17 7.66 42.24
C LEU A 21 2.90 6.82 42.01
N GLY A 22 1.84 7.01 42.80
CA GLY A 22 0.56 6.31 42.69
C GLY A 22 -0.52 7.03 41.86
N LEU A 23 -0.22 8.18 41.26
CA LEU A 23 -1.10 8.80 40.27
C LEU A 23 -0.73 8.25 38.90
N SER A 24 -1.21 7.03 38.61
CA SER A 24 -1.38 6.58 37.24
C SER A 24 -2.32 7.57 36.55
N LEU A 25 -1.74 8.53 35.84
CA LEU A 25 -2.39 9.41 34.87
C LEU A 25 -3.02 8.51 33.79
N SER A 26 -4.18 7.93 34.09
CA SER A 26 -4.95 7.17 33.12
C SER A 26 -5.61 8.17 32.19
N GLY A 27 -5.10 8.25 30.97
CA GLY A 27 -5.58 9.17 29.93
C GLY A 27 -7.00 8.82 29.48
N ARG A 28 -8.01 9.40 30.13
CA ARG A 28 -9.25 9.70 29.41
C ARG A 28 -8.94 10.86 28.47
N THR A 29 -9.31 10.73 27.20
CA THR A 29 -9.45 11.88 26.30
C THR A 29 -10.41 12.86 26.98
N GLN A 30 -9.91 13.99 27.48
CA GLN A 30 -10.76 15.01 28.09
C GLN A 30 -11.46 15.74 26.96
N SER A 31 -12.79 15.66 26.92
CA SER A 31 -13.55 16.52 26.01
C SER A 31 -13.43 17.96 26.47
N LEU A 32 -13.06 18.85 25.56
CA LEU A 32 -13.11 20.29 25.78
C LEU A 32 -14.55 20.83 25.66
N THR A 33 -15.49 20.03 25.16
CA THR A 33 -16.91 20.39 25.16
C THR A 33 -17.53 20.11 26.53
N PRO A 34 -18.34 21.04 27.07
CA PRO A 34 -19.15 20.78 28.25
C PRO A 34 -20.03 19.55 28.03
N VAL A 35 -20.13 18.70 29.04
CA VAL A 35 -21.11 17.60 29.02
C VAL A 35 -22.47 18.20 29.31
N GLU A 36 -23.35 18.25 28.30
CA GLU A 36 -24.77 18.52 28.52
C GLU A 36 -25.48 17.21 28.87
N GLY A 37 -25.92 17.07 30.13
CA GLY A 37 -26.64 15.90 30.64
C GLY A 37 -25.85 14.98 31.58
N LEU A 38 -26.38 13.77 31.80
CA LEU A 38 -25.77 12.74 32.66
C LEU A 38 -24.53 12.14 31.97
N ARG A 39 -23.40 12.06 32.69
CA ARG A 39 -22.19 11.40 32.20
C ARG A 39 -22.42 9.90 32.07
N ASP A 40 -22.16 9.37 30.89
CA ASP A 40 -22.18 7.92 30.68
C ASP A 40 -21.08 7.25 31.53
N SER A 41 -21.50 6.21 32.25
CA SER A 41 -20.69 5.48 33.24
C SER A 41 -20.70 3.99 32.92
N ALA A 42 -20.61 3.64 31.63
CA ALA A 42 -20.28 2.27 31.24
C ALA A 42 -19.00 1.81 31.96
N PRO A 43 -18.89 0.52 32.36
CA PRO A 43 -17.69 0.03 33.04
C PRO A 43 -16.48 0.32 32.17
N GLY A 44 -15.62 1.24 32.60
CA GLY A 44 -14.41 1.61 31.86
C GLY A 44 -13.32 0.54 31.93
N VAL A 45 -13.67 -0.69 32.33
CA VAL A 45 -12.76 -1.81 32.53
C VAL A 45 -13.34 -3.05 31.86
N HIS A 46 -12.54 -3.69 31.02
CA HIS A 46 -12.90 -4.91 30.31
C HIS A 46 -11.83 -5.97 30.52
N ALA A 47 -12.24 -7.23 30.65
CA ALA A 47 -11.33 -8.37 30.66
C ALA A 47 -11.72 -9.31 29.52
N LEU A 48 -10.81 -9.53 28.57
CA LEU A 48 -10.98 -10.48 27.47
C LEU A 48 -10.26 -11.76 27.87
N THR A 49 -11.00 -12.86 28.11
CA THR A 49 -10.48 -14.08 28.74
C THR A 49 -10.51 -15.28 27.80
N ASN A 50 -9.75 -16.33 28.13
CA ASN A 50 -9.69 -17.61 27.41
C ASN A 50 -9.32 -17.47 25.93
N VAL A 51 -8.48 -16.48 25.61
CA VAL A 51 -8.20 -16.10 24.23
C VAL A 51 -6.75 -16.36 23.88
N ARG A 52 -6.49 -16.77 22.63
CA ARG A 52 -5.14 -16.79 22.09
C ARG A 52 -4.72 -15.36 21.74
N ILE A 53 -3.60 -14.88 22.27
CA ILE A 53 -3.13 -13.50 22.08
C ILE A 53 -1.89 -13.53 21.19
N VAL A 54 -1.97 -12.93 20.02
CA VAL A 54 -0.79 -12.61 19.20
C VAL A 54 -0.44 -11.16 19.52
N ALA A 55 0.52 -10.96 20.42
CA ALA A 55 0.82 -9.63 20.96
C ALA A 55 1.60 -8.75 19.97
N ALA A 56 2.49 -9.38 19.21
CA ALA A 56 3.33 -8.80 18.17
C ALA A 56 3.79 -9.94 17.23
N PRO A 57 4.42 -9.64 16.08
CA PRO A 57 5.03 -10.66 15.23
C PRO A 57 5.92 -11.62 16.05
N GLY A 58 5.69 -12.92 15.91
CA GLY A 58 6.39 -13.99 16.63
C GLY A 58 6.09 -14.10 18.14
N GLN A 59 5.22 -13.26 18.71
CA GLN A 59 4.91 -13.25 20.15
C GLN A 59 3.49 -13.72 20.43
N VAL A 60 3.35 -14.97 20.87
CA VAL A 60 2.05 -15.63 21.07
C VAL A 60 1.88 -16.11 22.51
N ILE A 61 0.69 -15.87 23.07
CA ILE A 61 0.19 -16.45 24.32
C ILE A 61 -1.01 -17.33 23.95
N GLU A 62 -0.85 -18.65 24.01
CA GLU A 62 -1.85 -19.60 23.51
C GLU A 62 -3.20 -19.53 24.23
N SER A 63 -3.18 -19.19 25.53
CA SER A 63 -4.38 -18.89 26.30
C SER A 63 -4.04 -17.85 27.35
N GLY A 64 -4.76 -16.73 27.34
CA GLY A 64 -4.54 -15.67 28.29
C GLY A 64 -5.71 -14.71 28.45
N THR A 65 -5.44 -13.66 29.19
CA THR A 65 -6.38 -12.59 29.51
C THR A 65 -5.76 -11.23 29.17
N ILE A 66 -6.55 -10.35 28.54
CA ILE A 66 -6.22 -8.94 28.33
C ILE A 66 -7.15 -8.09 29.21
N VAL A 67 -6.57 -7.27 30.08
CA VAL A 67 -7.32 -6.28 30.87
C VAL A 67 -7.15 -4.92 30.22
N ILE A 68 -8.27 -4.28 29.90
CA ILE A 68 -8.36 -2.94 29.34
C ILE A 68 -8.95 -2.04 30.41
N ARG A 69 -8.28 -0.92 30.72
CA ARG A 69 -8.78 0.11 31.64
C ARG A 69 -8.70 1.47 30.97
N ARG A 70 -9.86 2.14 30.87
CA ARG A 70 -10.02 3.50 30.31
C ARG A 70 -9.40 3.62 28.91
N GLY A 71 -9.59 2.61 28.08
CA GLY A 71 -9.09 2.58 26.71
C GLY A 71 -7.62 2.19 26.53
N VAL A 72 -6.93 1.85 27.61
CA VAL A 72 -5.52 1.45 27.63
C VAL A 72 -5.41 -0.01 28.08
N ILE A 73 -4.46 -0.75 27.52
CA ILE A 73 -4.13 -2.12 27.95
C ILE A 73 -3.43 -2.00 29.30
N GLU A 74 -4.04 -2.51 30.36
CA GLU A 74 -3.50 -2.50 31.72
C GLU A 74 -2.58 -3.70 31.96
N ALA A 75 -3.00 -4.89 31.54
CA ALA A 75 -2.25 -6.13 31.73
C ALA A 75 -2.59 -7.17 30.66
N ILE A 76 -1.60 -8.01 30.32
CA ILE A 76 -1.75 -9.17 29.44
C ILE A 76 -0.95 -10.35 30.01
N GLY A 77 -1.42 -11.58 29.77
CA GLY A 77 -0.69 -12.76 30.21
C GLY A 77 -1.57 -14.01 30.37
N PRO A 78 -0.95 -15.18 30.59
CA PRO A 78 -1.66 -16.44 30.82
C PRO A 78 -2.40 -16.49 32.16
N ALA A 79 -1.96 -15.70 33.16
CA ALA A 79 -2.51 -15.68 34.51
C ALA A 79 -2.70 -14.25 35.03
N VAL A 80 -3.48 -13.44 34.30
CA VAL A 80 -3.84 -12.07 34.74
C VAL A 80 -5.05 -12.12 35.66
N ALA A 81 -4.94 -11.50 36.83
CA ALA A 81 -6.06 -11.32 37.74
C ALA A 81 -7.12 -10.41 37.11
N ILE A 82 -8.36 -10.89 37.04
CA ILE A 82 -9.48 -10.12 36.51
C ILE A 82 -9.92 -9.12 37.58
N PRO A 83 -9.91 -7.80 37.32
CA PRO A 83 -10.41 -6.83 38.27
C PRO A 83 -11.89 -7.05 38.56
N ALA A 84 -12.31 -6.88 39.82
CA ALA A 84 -13.70 -7.08 40.23
C ALA A 84 -14.69 -6.10 39.55
N ASP A 85 -14.20 -4.95 39.08
CA ASP A 85 -14.95 -3.94 38.33
C ASP A 85 -14.95 -4.18 36.81
N ALA A 86 -14.27 -5.22 36.32
CA ALA A 86 -14.16 -5.52 34.90
C ALA A 86 -15.40 -6.22 34.35
N ARG A 87 -15.88 -5.76 33.20
CA ARG A 87 -16.79 -6.55 32.37
C ARG A 87 -16.01 -7.66 31.68
N VAL A 88 -16.36 -8.92 31.98
CA VAL A 88 -15.69 -10.10 31.42
C VAL A 88 -16.28 -10.48 30.07
N TRP A 89 -15.40 -10.75 29.10
CA TRP A 89 -15.71 -11.20 27.75
C TRP A 89 -14.98 -12.51 27.48
N ASP A 90 -15.73 -13.60 27.46
CA ASP A 90 -15.18 -14.90 27.09
C ASP A 90 -14.97 -14.99 25.57
N TYR A 91 -13.72 -15.26 25.19
CA TYR A 91 -13.27 -15.42 23.81
C TYR A 91 -12.64 -16.80 23.58
N GLY A 92 -13.09 -17.81 24.33
CA GLY A 92 -12.73 -19.22 24.14
C GLY A 92 -12.67 -19.65 22.67
N GLY A 93 -11.52 -20.20 22.26
CA GLY A 93 -11.28 -20.67 20.90
C GLY A 93 -11.27 -19.57 19.84
N LYS A 94 -10.87 -18.35 20.22
CA LYS A 94 -10.65 -17.20 19.32
C LYS A 94 -9.22 -16.69 19.46
N SER A 95 -8.79 -15.89 18.49
CA SER A 95 -7.50 -15.20 18.51
C SER A 95 -7.67 -13.69 18.53
N VAL A 96 -6.83 -12.99 19.28
CA VAL A 96 -6.75 -11.53 19.35
C VAL A 96 -5.41 -11.06 18.81
N TYR A 97 -5.46 -10.05 17.95
CA TYR A 97 -4.31 -9.40 17.30
C TYR A 97 -4.32 -7.90 17.60
N PRO A 98 -3.19 -7.19 17.42
CA PRO A 98 -3.21 -5.74 17.41
C PRO A 98 -4.15 -5.23 16.31
N GLY A 99 -4.80 -4.10 16.58
CA GLY A 99 -5.60 -3.39 15.60
C GLY A 99 -4.79 -3.06 14.35
N LEU A 100 -5.34 -3.35 13.16
CA LEU A 100 -4.65 -2.99 11.92
C LEU A 100 -4.68 -1.47 11.72
N ILE A 101 -3.66 -0.95 11.03
CA ILE A 101 -3.49 0.47 10.73
C ILE A 101 -3.50 0.67 9.21
N GLU A 102 -4.51 1.39 8.69
CA GLU A 102 -4.54 1.77 7.27
C GLU A 102 -3.59 2.96 7.08
N THR A 103 -2.57 2.80 6.25
CA THR A 103 -1.49 3.80 6.11
C THR A 103 -1.69 4.76 4.95
N TYR A 104 -2.72 4.56 4.13
CA TYR A 104 -3.05 5.47 3.03
C TYR A 104 -4.55 5.46 2.72
N SER A 105 -5.31 6.35 3.36
CA SER A 105 -6.76 6.46 3.19
C SER A 105 -7.21 7.86 2.79
N HIS A 106 -8.24 7.94 1.96
CA HIS A 106 -8.95 9.19 1.68
C HIS A 106 -10.31 9.25 2.42
N LEU A 107 -10.51 8.39 3.42
CA LEU A 107 -11.73 8.30 4.20
C LEU A 107 -12.16 9.68 4.72
N GLY A 108 -13.45 9.99 4.61
CA GLY A 108 -14.04 11.20 5.18
C GLY A 108 -13.65 12.50 4.47
N LEU A 109 -12.92 12.43 3.36
CA LEU A 109 -12.68 13.57 2.47
C LEU A 109 -13.73 13.57 1.36
N ALA A 110 -14.13 14.75 0.90
CA ALA A 110 -15.01 14.89 -0.25
C ALA A 110 -14.44 14.14 -1.46
N GLN A 111 -15.23 13.28 -2.10
CA GLN A 111 -14.84 12.65 -3.35
C GLN A 111 -14.87 13.66 -4.49
N ASP A 112 -13.95 13.52 -5.45
CA ASP A 112 -14.00 14.26 -6.69
C ASP A 112 -15.34 13.96 -7.40
N GLN A 113 -16.20 14.97 -7.56
CA GLN A 113 -17.40 14.79 -8.38
C GLN A 113 -16.95 14.47 -9.82
N PRO A 114 -17.38 13.34 -10.41
CA PRO A 114 -17.18 13.14 -11.84
C PRO A 114 -17.93 14.25 -12.56
N ALA A 115 -17.22 14.99 -13.43
CA ALA A 115 -17.85 15.99 -14.27
C ALA A 115 -19.06 15.36 -14.97
N GLY A 116 -20.26 15.82 -14.62
CA GLY A 116 -21.48 15.42 -15.30
C GLY A 116 -21.28 15.61 -16.81
N ARG A 117 -21.82 14.68 -17.60
CA ARG A 117 -22.02 14.86 -19.04
C ARG A 117 -23.08 15.94 -19.28
N GLU A 118 -22.83 17.15 -18.84
CA GLU A 118 -23.59 18.34 -19.23
C GLU A 118 -22.61 19.32 -19.86
N GLY A 119 -22.45 19.16 -21.17
CA GLY A 119 -22.92 20.16 -22.13
C GLY A 119 -22.53 21.62 -21.98
N ASN A 120 -21.59 21.99 -21.11
CA ASN A 120 -21.09 23.36 -21.05
C ASN A 120 -19.56 23.33 -21.07
N ARG A 121 -19.03 23.55 -22.28
CA ARG A 121 -17.65 24.00 -22.49
C ARG A 121 -17.49 25.30 -21.70
N ARG A 122 -17.11 25.22 -20.43
CA ARG A 122 -16.39 26.31 -19.78
C ARG A 122 -15.03 26.40 -20.49
N ARG A 123 -15.06 27.18 -21.58
CA ARG A 123 -13.95 27.93 -22.17
C ARG A 123 -13.21 28.68 -21.06
N GLY A 124 -11.90 28.83 -21.18
CA GLY A 124 -11.07 29.56 -20.22
C GLY A 124 -10.15 28.67 -19.39
N GLY A 125 -8.87 28.63 -19.77
CA GLY A 125 -7.75 28.12 -18.98
C GLY A 125 -7.15 29.21 -18.08
N GLU A 126 -7.98 30.09 -17.51
CA GLU A 126 -7.52 30.97 -16.45
C GLU A 126 -7.32 30.13 -15.19
N GLU A 127 -6.05 29.97 -14.75
CA GLU A 127 -5.80 29.63 -13.35
C GLU A 127 -6.53 30.68 -12.52
N ALA A 128 -7.47 30.24 -11.67
CA ALA A 128 -8.13 31.13 -10.73
C ALA A 128 -7.04 31.91 -9.98
N THR A 129 -7.04 33.24 -10.09
CA THR A 129 -6.11 34.10 -9.37
C THR A 129 -6.08 33.68 -7.91
N ALA A 130 -4.89 33.38 -7.38
CA ALA A 130 -4.74 32.98 -5.99
C ALA A 130 -5.40 34.03 -5.08
N GLU A 131 -6.48 33.66 -4.40
CA GLU A 131 -7.18 34.54 -3.47
C GLU A 131 -6.55 34.39 -2.08
N GLY A 132 -6.29 35.52 -1.42
CA GLY A 132 -5.76 35.53 -0.06
C GLY A 132 -4.30 35.08 0.04
N LEU A 133 -4.04 34.05 0.84
CA LEU A 133 -2.68 33.54 1.15
C LEU A 133 -2.30 32.30 0.32
N ALA A 134 -3.14 31.94 -0.66
CA ALA A 134 -2.93 30.78 -1.50
C ALA A 134 -1.71 30.96 -2.40
N HIS A 135 -1.03 29.85 -2.69
CA HIS A 135 0.06 29.84 -3.65
C HIS A 135 -0.46 30.15 -5.07
N TRP A 136 0.37 30.80 -5.89
CA TRP A 136 0.01 31.22 -7.26
C TRP A 136 -0.51 30.06 -8.11
N SER A 137 0.10 28.88 -7.98
CA SER A 137 -0.38 27.66 -8.62
C SER A 137 -1.35 26.92 -7.70
N SER A 138 -2.59 26.75 -8.17
CA SER A 138 -3.64 25.99 -7.48
C SER A 138 -3.31 24.50 -7.26
N ARG A 139 -2.21 24.01 -7.84
CA ARG A 139 -1.70 22.65 -7.66
C ARG A 139 -0.73 22.53 -6.50
N VAL A 140 -0.35 23.64 -5.87
CA VAL A 140 0.49 23.66 -4.67
C VAL A 140 -0.40 23.99 -3.48
N ARG A 141 -0.85 22.94 -2.79
CA ARG A 141 -1.73 23.02 -1.61
C ARG A 141 -0.99 22.57 -0.35
N ALA A 142 0.27 22.94 -0.20
CA ALA A 142 1.09 22.46 0.92
C ALA A 142 0.58 22.96 2.29
N ASP A 143 -0.17 24.06 2.30
CA ASP A 143 -0.87 24.64 3.44
C ASP A 143 -2.11 23.84 3.89
N TYR A 144 -2.70 23.03 3.00
CA TYR A 144 -3.90 22.27 3.31
C TYR A 144 -3.67 21.25 4.44
N ASP A 145 -4.59 21.20 5.39
CA ASP A 145 -4.63 20.20 6.46
C ASP A 145 -5.90 19.35 6.32
N VAL A 146 -5.74 18.04 6.21
CA VAL A 146 -6.90 17.12 6.04
C VAL A 146 -7.92 17.23 7.15
N LEU A 147 -7.54 17.69 8.35
CA LEU A 147 -8.46 17.81 9.48
C LEU A 147 -9.46 18.96 9.32
N GLU A 148 -9.23 19.90 8.40
CA GLU A 148 -10.18 20.97 8.09
C GLU A 148 -11.48 20.43 7.46
N ASP A 149 -11.36 19.40 6.62
CA ASP A 149 -12.49 18.82 5.86
C ASP A 149 -12.85 17.39 6.30
N TYR A 150 -12.16 16.81 7.28
CA TYR A 150 -12.37 15.42 7.68
C TYR A 150 -13.75 15.21 8.31
N ALA A 151 -14.64 14.55 7.55
CA ALA A 151 -16.01 14.24 7.93
C ALA A 151 -16.37 12.80 7.50
N PRO A 152 -15.91 11.77 8.25
CA PRO A 152 -16.20 10.39 7.93
C PRO A 152 -17.68 10.06 8.19
N ASP A 153 -18.27 9.24 7.32
CA ASP A 153 -19.57 8.64 7.57
C ASP A 153 -19.46 7.27 8.24
N GLU A 154 -20.48 6.90 9.02
CA GLU A 154 -20.47 5.65 9.80
C GLU A 154 -20.43 4.39 8.93
N LYS A 155 -20.94 4.44 7.69
CA LYS A 155 -20.88 3.30 6.78
C LYS A 155 -19.44 3.06 6.32
N ALA A 156 -18.70 4.11 6.01
CA ALA A 156 -17.30 4.03 5.63
C ALA A 156 -16.41 3.58 6.81
N LEU A 157 -16.66 4.08 8.02
CA LEU A 157 -15.99 3.60 9.24
C LEU A 157 -16.23 2.10 9.47
N LYS A 158 -17.50 1.67 9.45
CA LYS A 158 -17.87 0.24 9.59
C LYS A 158 -17.20 -0.64 8.54
N ALA A 159 -17.07 -0.16 7.29
CA ALA A 159 -16.44 -0.92 6.22
C ALA A 159 -14.94 -1.19 6.48
N LEU A 160 -14.23 -0.24 7.10
CA LEU A 160 -12.84 -0.45 7.51
C LEU A 160 -12.75 -1.31 8.78
N ARG A 161 -13.59 -1.07 9.79
CA ARG A 161 -13.65 -1.89 11.02
C ARG A 161 -13.91 -3.37 10.70
N ALA A 162 -14.79 -3.65 9.74
CA ALA A 162 -15.10 -5.01 9.30
C ALA A 162 -13.89 -5.74 8.68
N LYS A 163 -12.84 -5.02 8.27
CA LYS A 163 -11.58 -5.56 7.76
C LYS A 163 -10.50 -5.68 8.84
N GLY A 164 -10.78 -5.25 10.07
CA GLY A 164 -9.83 -5.26 11.19
C GLY A 164 -9.09 -3.93 11.41
N TYR A 165 -9.38 -2.90 10.60
CA TYR A 165 -8.77 -1.59 10.81
C TYR A 165 -9.34 -0.89 12.04
N THR A 166 -8.44 -0.29 12.80
CA THR A 166 -8.74 0.43 14.05
C THR A 166 -8.23 1.88 14.03
N ALA A 167 -7.24 2.16 13.20
CA ALA A 167 -6.74 3.50 12.91
C ALA A 167 -6.48 3.66 11.39
N ALA A 168 -6.51 4.89 10.90
CA ALA A 168 -6.18 5.22 9.51
C ALA A 168 -5.41 6.54 9.39
N LEU A 169 -4.41 6.57 8.51
CA LEU A 169 -3.82 7.82 8.03
C LEU A 169 -4.72 8.41 6.95
N ILE A 170 -5.29 9.58 7.23
CA ILE A 170 -6.07 10.35 6.27
C ILE A 170 -5.11 11.20 5.44
N VAL A 171 -5.16 10.99 4.13
CA VAL A 171 -4.22 11.53 3.16
C VAL A 171 -4.96 12.44 2.17
N PRO A 172 -4.46 13.66 1.91
CA PRO A 172 -5.06 14.52 0.90
C PRO A 172 -4.83 13.96 -0.51
N HIS A 173 -5.82 14.12 -1.40
CA HIS A 173 -5.81 13.49 -2.74
C HIS A 173 -5.70 14.49 -3.91
N GLN A 174 -5.68 15.79 -3.64
CA GLN A 174 -5.72 16.84 -4.67
C GLN A 174 -4.43 17.66 -4.70
N GLY A 175 -4.02 18.08 -5.90
CA GLY A 175 -2.81 18.85 -6.11
C GLY A 175 -1.56 18.00 -6.39
N ILE A 176 -0.48 18.69 -6.72
CA ILE A 176 0.89 18.15 -6.81
C ILE A 176 1.51 18.14 -5.42
N PHE A 177 1.59 19.31 -4.75
CA PHE A 177 1.68 19.33 -3.29
C PHE A 177 0.27 19.29 -2.74
N ARG A 178 -0.02 18.26 -1.94
CA ARG A 178 -1.40 17.95 -1.54
C ARG A 178 -1.75 18.45 -0.14
N GLY A 179 -0.74 18.75 0.67
CA GLY A 179 -0.93 19.15 2.06
C GLY A 179 -0.60 18.04 3.06
N SER A 180 -0.97 18.29 4.30
CA SER A 180 -0.59 17.48 5.45
C SER A 180 -1.65 16.45 5.83
N SER A 181 -1.19 15.26 6.24
CA SER A 181 -2.02 14.13 6.67
C SER A 181 -2.19 14.07 8.19
N ALA A 182 -3.20 13.34 8.66
CA ALA A 182 -3.45 13.09 10.07
C ALA A 182 -3.79 11.62 10.34
N LEU A 183 -3.31 11.07 11.45
CA LEU A 183 -3.65 9.73 11.91
C LEU A 183 -4.85 9.82 12.84
N VAL A 184 -5.91 9.09 12.52
CA VAL A 184 -7.19 9.09 13.26
C VAL A 184 -7.57 7.68 13.72
N SER A 185 -8.26 7.62 14.85
CA SER A 185 -8.93 6.44 15.39
C SER A 185 -10.24 6.22 14.64
N LEU A 186 -10.53 4.99 14.24
CA LEU A 186 -11.75 4.66 13.51
C LEU A 186 -12.93 4.44 14.45
N GLY A 187 -12.95 5.06 15.63
CA GLY A 187 -14.09 5.03 16.56
C GLY A 187 -15.31 5.81 16.04
N ASP A 188 -16.36 5.91 16.84
CA ASP A 188 -17.59 6.68 16.57
C ASP A 188 -17.71 7.93 17.47
N ARG A 189 -16.68 8.20 18.29
CA ARG A 189 -16.56 9.42 19.09
C ARG A 189 -16.45 10.66 18.18
N PRO A 190 -16.77 11.88 18.66
CA PRO A 190 -16.60 13.09 17.86
C PRO A 190 -15.19 13.21 17.27
N VAL A 191 -15.05 13.72 16.04
CA VAL A 191 -13.79 13.79 15.27
C VAL A 191 -12.61 14.31 16.11
N LYS A 192 -12.84 15.36 16.92
CA LYS A 192 -11.81 15.95 17.80
C LYS A 192 -11.21 14.94 18.80
N SER A 193 -11.95 13.91 19.18
CA SER A 193 -11.50 12.82 20.07
C SER A 193 -10.90 11.64 19.32
N GLN A 194 -11.02 11.60 17.98
CA GLN A 194 -10.49 10.54 17.13
C GLN A 194 -9.06 10.82 16.69
N VAL A 195 -8.63 12.08 16.62
CA VAL A 195 -7.28 12.45 16.20
C VAL A 195 -6.23 11.81 17.14
N ILE A 196 -5.35 11.00 16.57
CA ILE A 196 -4.23 10.35 17.26
C ILE A 196 -2.97 11.19 17.09
N ARG A 197 -2.74 11.70 15.88
CA ARG A 197 -1.61 12.55 15.54
C ARG A 197 -1.97 13.49 14.40
N GLU A 198 -1.78 14.78 14.62
CA GLU A 198 -1.90 15.82 13.61
C GLU A 198 -0.61 15.90 12.78
N LYS A 199 -0.72 16.36 11.51
CA LYS A 199 0.41 16.66 10.62
C LYS A 199 1.49 15.58 10.65
N VAL A 200 1.11 14.36 10.24
CA VAL A 200 2.00 13.19 10.23
C VAL A 200 3.06 13.30 9.13
N ALA A 201 2.63 13.67 7.93
CA ALA A 201 3.49 13.86 6.77
C ALA A 201 2.88 14.87 5.79
N GLN A 202 3.73 15.54 5.01
CA GLN A 202 3.33 16.26 3.80
C GLN A 202 3.24 15.29 2.63
N HIS A 203 2.33 15.52 1.68
CA HIS A 203 2.09 14.62 0.56
C HIS A 203 2.37 15.29 -0.79
N LEU A 204 3.05 14.55 -1.67
CA LEU A 204 3.45 14.97 -3.01
C LEU A 204 3.06 13.91 -4.05
N SER A 205 2.68 14.36 -5.24
CA SER A 205 2.44 13.51 -6.40
C SER A 205 2.96 14.16 -7.68
N PHE A 206 3.53 13.36 -8.58
CA PHE A 206 3.90 13.82 -9.93
C PHE A 206 2.69 14.06 -10.84
N SER A 207 1.48 13.75 -10.36
CA SER A 207 0.22 14.03 -11.05
C SER A 207 -0.69 14.89 -10.16
N GLY A 208 -1.19 16.00 -10.71
CA GLY A 208 -2.28 16.76 -10.10
C GLY A 208 -3.60 16.22 -10.64
N ARG A 209 -4.38 15.48 -9.84
CA ARG A 209 -5.64 14.84 -10.29
C ARG A 209 -6.78 15.78 -10.70
N ARG A 210 -6.53 17.07 -10.91
CA ARG A 210 -7.54 18.02 -11.38
C ARG A 210 -7.62 17.98 -12.91
N ARG A 211 -8.76 17.52 -13.44
CA ARG A 211 -9.12 17.70 -14.86
C ARG A 211 -9.46 19.18 -15.09
N GLY A 212 -8.53 19.92 -15.66
CA GLY A 212 -8.67 21.32 -16.08
C GLY A 212 -7.46 21.75 -16.93
N GLY A 213 -7.65 22.73 -17.82
CA GLY A 213 -6.54 23.37 -18.53
C GLY A 213 -5.68 24.19 -17.58
N GLY A 214 -4.36 24.28 -17.82
CA GLY A 214 -3.44 25.08 -17.01
C GLY A 214 -2.21 24.32 -16.53
N TYR A 215 -1.16 25.07 -16.23
CA TYR A 215 0.17 24.55 -15.92
C TYR A 215 0.20 23.71 -14.63
N PRO A 216 0.97 22.60 -14.58
CA PRO A 216 1.59 21.89 -15.70
C PRO A 216 0.69 20.78 -16.29
N ASN A 217 0.68 20.54 -17.60
CA ASN A 217 -0.03 19.41 -18.22
C ASN A 217 0.87 18.20 -18.56
N SER A 218 2.15 18.25 -18.22
CA SER A 218 3.13 17.21 -18.49
C SER A 218 3.84 16.75 -17.22
N LEU A 219 4.45 15.56 -17.28
CA LEU A 219 5.28 15.04 -16.19
C LEU A 219 6.51 15.94 -15.94
N MET A 220 7.16 16.41 -17.01
CA MET A 220 8.30 17.32 -16.91
C MET A 220 7.91 18.66 -16.28
N GLY A 221 6.72 19.20 -16.61
CA GLY A 221 6.17 20.39 -16.00
C GLY A 221 5.82 20.17 -14.52
N ALA A 222 5.27 19.01 -14.16
CA ALA A 222 5.03 18.67 -12.76
C ALA A 222 6.34 18.64 -11.95
N ILE A 223 7.40 18.02 -12.49
CA ILE A 223 8.72 18.01 -11.86
C ILE A 223 9.30 19.42 -11.77
N ALA A 224 9.14 20.25 -12.81
CA ALA A 224 9.59 21.63 -12.81
C ALA A 224 8.87 22.48 -11.75
N LEU A 225 7.54 22.38 -11.65
CA LEU A 225 6.77 23.06 -10.61
C LEU A 225 7.20 22.62 -9.21
N ILE A 226 7.44 21.31 -9.00
CA ILE A 226 7.95 20.79 -7.72
C ILE A 226 9.30 21.42 -7.38
N ARG A 227 10.24 21.40 -8.34
CA ARG A 227 11.58 21.97 -8.18
C ARG A 227 11.50 23.45 -7.87
N GLN A 228 10.70 24.21 -8.63
CA GLN A 228 10.52 25.64 -8.45
C GLN A 228 9.93 25.95 -7.07
N THR A 229 8.86 25.26 -6.66
CA THR A 229 8.23 25.45 -5.35
C THR A 229 9.22 25.20 -4.19
N LEU A 230 10.07 24.19 -4.29
CA LEU A 230 11.09 23.91 -3.25
C LEU A 230 12.21 24.96 -3.23
N LEU A 231 12.60 25.50 -4.39
CA LEU A 231 13.52 26.63 -4.48
C LEU A 231 12.89 27.90 -3.88
N ASP A 232 11.64 28.16 -4.21
CA ASP A 232 10.87 29.30 -3.69
C ASP A 232 10.70 29.20 -2.18
N ALA A 233 10.41 28.01 -1.63
CA ALA A 233 10.30 27.81 -0.19
C ALA A 233 11.62 28.07 0.54
N ARG A 234 12.77 27.70 -0.05
CA ARG A 234 14.10 28.02 0.51
C ARG A 234 14.40 29.52 0.44
N TRP A 235 14.12 30.14 -0.71
CA TRP A 235 14.27 31.58 -0.87
C TRP A 235 13.38 32.35 0.12
N TYR A 236 12.12 31.94 0.24
CA TYR A 236 11.13 32.53 1.14
C TYR A 236 11.61 32.49 2.59
N GLN A 237 12.17 31.35 3.04
CA GLN A 237 12.78 31.25 4.37
C GLN A 237 13.87 32.31 4.60
N GLN A 238 14.79 32.46 3.63
CA GLN A 238 15.89 33.40 3.70
C GLN A 238 15.40 34.85 3.69
N ALA A 239 14.43 35.16 2.84
CA ALA A 239 13.87 36.49 2.72
C ALA A 239 13.10 36.91 3.99
N ARG A 240 12.34 35.99 4.60
CA ARG A 240 11.66 36.21 5.89
C ARG A 240 12.67 36.44 7.02
N ALA A 241 13.75 35.66 7.07
CA ALA A 241 14.82 35.86 8.06
C ALA A 241 15.52 37.23 7.87
N ALA A 242 15.77 37.65 6.63
CA ALA A 242 16.33 38.97 6.34
C ALA A 242 15.40 40.12 6.77
N GLY A 243 14.08 39.98 6.55
CA GLY A 243 13.08 40.95 7.01
C GLY A 243 12.97 41.04 8.53
N GLN A 244 13.20 39.93 9.26
CA GLN A 244 13.27 39.93 10.73
C GLN A 244 14.54 40.62 11.24
N ALA A 245 15.68 40.41 10.56
CA ALA A 245 16.95 41.00 10.94
C ALA A 245 17.06 42.50 10.58
N ASN A 246 16.36 42.94 9.53
CA ASN A 246 16.36 44.32 9.07
C ASN A 246 14.92 44.87 8.93
N PRO A 247 14.46 45.73 9.86
CA PRO A 247 13.13 46.33 9.80
C PRO A 247 12.84 47.10 8.51
N ALA A 248 13.85 47.61 7.80
CA ALA A 248 13.67 48.27 6.50
C ALA A 248 13.23 47.29 5.39
N LEU A 249 13.41 45.98 5.60
CA LEU A 249 12.96 44.90 4.71
C LEU A 249 11.72 44.19 5.27
N ALA A 250 11.16 44.65 6.40
CA ALA A 250 9.96 44.07 6.97
C ALA A 250 8.77 44.24 6.00
N GLY A 251 8.13 43.14 5.63
CA GLY A 251 7.02 43.15 4.67
C GLY A 251 7.43 43.22 3.20
N ALA A 252 8.73 43.14 2.87
CA ALA A 252 9.20 43.15 1.48
C ALA A 252 8.86 41.87 0.68
N VAL A 253 8.43 40.81 1.37
CA VAL A 253 7.98 39.55 0.75
C VAL A 253 6.56 39.26 1.23
N GLU A 254 5.68 39.02 0.26
CA GLU A 254 4.29 38.64 0.45
C GLU A 254 4.19 37.34 1.26
N HIS A 255 3.09 37.15 1.99
CA HIS A 255 2.90 35.94 2.76
C HIS A 255 2.30 34.84 1.88
N ASP A 256 2.99 33.71 1.78
CA ASP A 256 2.52 32.51 1.08
C ASP A 256 2.41 31.35 2.08
N ALA A 257 1.19 30.88 2.30
CA ALA A 257 0.91 29.84 3.29
C ALA A 257 1.53 28.50 2.90
N ALA A 258 1.61 28.19 1.60
CA ALA A 258 2.15 26.93 1.12
C ALA A 258 3.68 26.89 1.29
N LEU A 259 4.37 27.99 0.94
CA LEU A 259 5.83 28.09 1.13
C LEU A 259 6.21 28.08 2.63
N GLU A 260 5.37 28.67 3.49
CA GLU A 260 5.52 28.58 4.95
C GLU A 260 5.31 27.14 5.46
N ALA A 261 4.30 26.42 4.97
CA ALA A 261 4.04 25.04 5.36
C ALA A 261 5.19 24.08 4.98
N LEU A 262 5.89 24.34 3.88
CA LEU A 262 7.03 23.54 3.42
C LEU A 262 8.30 23.72 4.26
N GLN A 263 8.37 24.69 5.17
CA GLN A 263 9.54 24.89 6.03
C GLN A 263 9.85 23.68 6.90
N ALA A 264 8.82 22.98 7.39
CA ALA A 264 9.00 21.76 8.19
C ALA A 264 9.61 20.61 7.38
N VAL A 265 9.32 20.55 6.07
CA VAL A 265 9.87 19.55 5.14
C VAL A 265 11.34 19.85 4.85
N LEU A 266 11.65 21.11 4.51
CA LEU A 266 13.03 21.55 4.25
C LEU A 266 13.97 21.35 5.45
N GLN A 267 13.42 21.47 6.67
CA GLN A 267 14.14 21.24 7.92
C GLN A 267 14.11 19.78 8.39
N LYS A 268 13.55 18.86 7.58
CA LYS A 268 13.39 17.43 7.89
C LYS A 268 12.61 17.12 9.18
N ARG A 269 11.84 18.08 9.69
CA ARG A 269 10.96 17.91 10.87
C ARG A 269 9.66 17.18 10.52
N LEU A 270 9.27 17.22 9.25
CA LEU A 270 8.10 16.54 8.72
C LEU A 270 8.50 15.79 7.44
N PRO A 271 8.24 14.47 7.34
CA PRO A 271 8.57 13.71 6.15
C PRO A 271 7.67 14.10 4.98
N LEU A 272 8.21 13.97 3.76
CA LEU A 272 7.48 14.15 2.51
C LEU A 272 7.17 12.78 1.90
N VAL A 273 5.89 12.39 1.89
CA VAL A 273 5.42 11.18 1.22
C VAL A 273 5.26 11.50 -0.26
N ILE A 274 6.04 10.81 -1.11
CA ILE A 274 5.94 10.95 -2.57
C ILE A 274 5.18 9.74 -3.13
N GLU A 275 4.02 9.98 -3.72
CA GLU A 275 3.24 8.97 -4.43
C GLU A 275 3.85 8.69 -5.82
N THR A 276 4.19 7.43 -6.06
CA THR A 276 4.76 6.96 -7.32
C THR A 276 3.76 6.12 -8.11
N GLY A 277 3.72 6.32 -9.43
CA GLY A 277 2.85 5.56 -10.33
C GLY A 277 3.52 4.36 -11.02
N ASN A 278 4.86 4.31 -11.00
CA ASN A 278 5.67 3.23 -11.58
C ASN A 278 7.11 3.28 -11.00
N ASP A 279 7.96 2.36 -11.45
CA ASP A 279 9.37 2.27 -11.05
C ASP A 279 10.24 3.46 -11.50
N LEU A 280 9.92 4.11 -12.63
CA LEU A 280 10.63 5.34 -13.03
C LEU A 280 10.27 6.52 -12.13
N ALA A 281 9.01 6.65 -11.72
CA ALA A 281 8.57 7.65 -10.75
C ALA A 281 9.23 7.42 -9.39
N PHE A 282 9.45 6.16 -8.99
CA PHE A 282 10.25 5.82 -7.81
C PHE A 282 11.68 6.39 -7.93
N LEU A 283 12.39 6.10 -9.02
CA LEU A 283 13.74 6.65 -9.24
C LEU A 283 13.77 8.18 -9.32
N ARG A 284 12.75 8.82 -9.89
CA ARG A 284 12.59 10.29 -9.93
C ARG A 284 12.38 10.88 -8.54
N ALA A 285 11.57 10.24 -7.70
CA ALA A 285 11.38 10.65 -6.31
C ALA A 285 12.70 10.62 -5.54
N LEU A 286 13.51 9.56 -5.71
CA LEU A 286 14.85 9.47 -5.12
C LEU A 286 15.79 10.57 -5.61
N LYS A 287 15.76 10.86 -6.92
CA LYS A 287 16.57 11.93 -7.50
C LYS A 287 16.21 13.30 -6.94
N LEU A 288 14.92 13.59 -6.82
CA LEU A 288 14.40 14.81 -6.21
C LEU A 288 14.82 14.92 -4.74
N ALA A 289 14.67 13.83 -3.98
CA ALA A 289 15.07 13.80 -2.57
C ALA A 289 16.56 14.07 -2.38
N ARG A 290 17.42 13.52 -3.25
CA ARG A 290 18.86 13.83 -3.25
C ARG A 290 19.15 15.28 -3.66
N GLU A 291 18.48 15.79 -4.69
CA GLU A 291 18.66 17.17 -5.18
C GLU A 291 18.35 18.21 -4.10
N PHE A 292 17.34 17.93 -3.26
CA PHE A 292 16.86 18.86 -2.23
C PHE A 292 17.20 18.46 -0.78
N ASP A 293 17.94 17.36 -0.58
CA ASP A 293 18.25 16.79 0.73
C ASP A 293 17.00 16.62 1.62
N LEU A 294 16.00 15.89 1.11
CA LEU A 294 14.68 15.72 1.74
C LEU A 294 14.60 14.41 2.54
N ASN A 295 13.93 14.46 3.69
CA ASN A 295 13.46 13.24 4.38
C ASN A 295 12.16 12.76 3.71
N ILE A 296 12.24 11.69 2.94
CA ILE A 296 11.11 11.18 2.16
C ILE A 296 10.63 9.81 2.63
N TRP A 297 9.34 9.59 2.47
CA TRP A 297 8.75 8.25 2.39
C TRP A 297 8.22 8.06 0.97
N ILE A 298 8.14 6.80 0.52
CA ILE A 298 7.56 6.49 -0.78
C ILE A 298 6.22 5.80 -0.58
N ARG A 299 5.15 6.34 -1.19
CA ARG A 299 3.97 5.52 -1.46
C ARG A 299 4.20 4.83 -2.80
N GLY A 300 4.48 3.53 -2.72
CA GLY A 300 4.84 2.70 -3.86
C GLY A 300 3.73 2.60 -4.90
N SER A 301 4.07 1.99 -6.02
CA SER A 301 3.19 1.74 -7.15
C SER A 301 2.83 0.26 -7.32
N GLY A 302 3.56 -0.65 -6.67
CA GLY A 302 3.44 -2.10 -6.92
C GLY A 302 4.34 -2.59 -8.06
N TYR A 303 5.24 -1.72 -8.57
CA TYR A 303 6.17 -2.01 -9.66
C TYR A 303 7.63 -2.05 -9.22
N GLU A 304 7.92 -1.95 -7.92
CA GLU A 304 9.29 -1.80 -7.41
C GLU A 304 10.16 -3.02 -7.74
N TYR A 305 9.56 -4.23 -7.80
CA TYR A 305 10.20 -5.47 -8.23
C TYR A 305 10.96 -5.36 -9.56
N ARG A 306 10.58 -4.38 -10.40
CA ARG A 306 11.19 -4.10 -11.70
C ARG A 306 12.62 -3.59 -11.63
N LEU A 307 13.00 -3.00 -10.51
CA LEU A 307 14.35 -2.48 -10.27
C LEU A 307 15.35 -3.60 -9.94
N GLY A 308 14.87 -4.83 -9.67
CA GLY A 308 15.73 -5.99 -9.42
C GLY A 308 16.71 -5.74 -8.28
N ASP A 309 18.00 -6.07 -8.49
CA ASP A 309 19.05 -5.90 -7.48
C ASP A 309 19.32 -4.43 -7.10
N GLN A 310 18.93 -3.45 -7.93
CA GLN A 310 19.10 -2.03 -7.61
C GLN A 310 18.30 -1.62 -6.38
N LEU A 311 17.25 -2.38 -6.01
CA LEU A 311 16.49 -2.13 -4.79
C LEU A 311 17.38 -2.06 -3.54
N LYS A 312 18.44 -2.88 -3.48
CA LYS A 312 19.37 -2.93 -2.33
C LYS A 312 20.08 -1.61 -2.10
N GLU A 313 20.26 -0.79 -3.13
CA GLU A 313 20.88 0.55 -3.03
C GLU A 313 19.99 1.54 -2.27
N PHE A 314 18.70 1.24 -2.14
CA PHE A 314 17.69 2.13 -1.59
C PHE A 314 17.06 1.58 -0.29
N ALA A 315 17.68 0.56 0.30
CA ALA A 315 17.28 -0.01 1.57
C ALA A 315 17.24 1.07 2.66
N GLY A 316 16.24 1.01 3.54
CA GLY A 316 16.04 1.96 4.64
C GLY A 316 15.13 3.15 4.33
N ILE A 317 14.68 3.33 3.08
CA ILE A 317 13.62 4.31 2.77
C ILE A 317 12.27 3.72 3.19
N PRO A 318 11.50 4.38 4.08
CA PRO A 318 10.18 3.89 4.48
C PRO A 318 9.22 3.84 3.28
N LEU A 319 8.50 2.73 3.17
CA LEU A 319 7.62 2.47 2.04
C LEU A 319 6.19 2.13 2.50
N ILE A 320 5.22 2.89 1.99
CA ILE A 320 3.78 2.57 2.04
C ILE A 320 3.49 1.74 0.78
N LEU A 321 3.33 0.42 0.94
CA LEU A 321 3.25 -0.52 -0.17
C LEU A 321 1.80 -0.85 -0.51
N PRO A 322 1.26 -0.41 -1.66
CA PRO A 322 -0.02 -0.89 -2.12
C PRO A 322 0.07 -2.37 -2.51
N VAL A 323 -0.85 -3.19 -2.01
CA VAL A 323 -1.08 -4.55 -2.48
C VAL A 323 -2.37 -4.61 -3.28
N ASP A 324 -2.34 -3.95 -4.44
CA ASP A 324 -3.43 -3.95 -5.42
C ASP A 324 -2.94 -4.64 -6.69
N PHE A 325 -2.82 -5.97 -6.60
CA PHE A 325 -2.25 -6.76 -7.68
C PHE A 325 -3.21 -6.82 -8.88
N PRO A 326 -2.69 -6.82 -10.12
CA PRO A 326 -3.48 -6.97 -11.33
C PRO A 326 -4.41 -8.18 -11.25
N GLU A 327 -5.62 -7.99 -11.78
CA GLU A 327 -6.58 -9.06 -11.99
C GLU A 327 -6.11 -10.01 -13.10
N LYS A 328 -6.74 -11.18 -13.18
CA LYS A 328 -6.46 -12.15 -14.25
C LYS A 328 -6.71 -11.50 -15.60
N LEU A 329 -5.68 -11.50 -16.46
CA LEU A 329 -5.78 -11.00 -17.83
C LEU A 329 -6.68 -11.95 -18.66
N SER A 330 -7.53 -11.36 -19.50
CA SER A 330 -8.36 -12.10 -20.45
C SER A 330 -7.59 -12.36 -21.73
N ALA A 331 -7.58 -13.62 -22.16
CA ALA A 331 -7.04 -14.05 -23.45
C ALA A 331 -8.02 -15.03 -24.09
N ASP A 332 -9.31 -14.77 -23.90
CA ASP A 332 -10.39 -15.70 -24.25
C ASP A 332 -10.62 -15.72 -25.77
N THR A 333 -10.16 -14.69 -26.50
CA THR A 333 -10.17 -14.63 -27.97
C THR A 333 -8.77 -14.42 -28.56
N PRO A 334 -8.53 -14.78 -29.84
CA PRO A 334 -7.27 -14.48 -30.53
C PRO A 334 -6.93 -12.99 -30.57
N GLU A 335 -7.93 -12.12 -30.70
CA GLU A 335 -7.75 -10.67 -30.70
C GLU A 335 -7.29 -10.17 -29.33
N GLU A 336 -7.92 -10.63 -28.25
CA GLU A 336 -7.48 -10.33 -26.88
C GLU A 336 -6.06 -10.82 -26.63
N ALA A 337 -5.74 -12.04 -27.07
CA ALA A 337 -4.41 -12.61 -26.94
C ALA A 337 -3.34 -11.85 -27.74
N TRP A 338 -3.68 -11.23 -28.88
CA TRP A 338 -2.77 -10.43 -29.69
C TRP A 338 -2.47 -9.05 -29.09
N GLU A 339 -3.43 -8.47 -28.38
CA GLU A 339 -3.27 -7.16 -27.73
C GLU A 339 -2.49 -7.24 -26.41
N LEU A 340 -2.43 -8.43 -25.78
CA LEU A 340 -1.66 -8.62 -24.55
C LEU A 340 -0.15 -8.48 -24.80
N SER A 341 0.43 -7.45 -24.19
CA SER A 341 1.88 -7.28 -24.23
C SER A 341 2.58 -8.22 -23.25
N LEU A 342 3.81 -8.63 -23.59
CA LEU A 342 4.67 -9.38 -22.67
C LEU A 342 4.84 -8.64 -21.32
N ARG A 343 4.83 -7.30 -21.33
CA ARG A 343 4.97 -6.47 -20.13
C ARG A 343 3.76 -6.61 -19.19
N GLU A 344 2.55 -6.74 -19.73
CA GLU A 344 1.34 -6.95 -18.95
C GLU A 344 1.32 -8.35 -18.35
N LEU A 345 1.66 -9.38 -19.13
CA LEU A 345 1.80 -10.76 -18.65
C LEU A 345 2.85 -10.86 -17.54
N GLN A 346 4.02 -10.24 -17.72
CA GLN A 346 5.06 -10.17 -16.69
C GLN A 346 4.57 -9.44 -15.43
N HIS A 347 3.83 -8.34 -15.57
CA HIS A 347 3.31 -7.64 -14.40
C HIS A 347 2.27 -8.44 -13.64
N TRP A 348 1.36 -9.09 -14.36
CA TRP A 348 0.34 -9.97 -13.78
C TRP A 348 0.95 -11.06 -12.90
N GLU A 349 2.01 -11.70 -13.41
CA GLU A 349 2.72 -12.78 -12.73
C GLU A 349 3.62 -12.29 -11.59
N LEU A 350 4.39 -11.21 -11.80
CA LEU A 350 5.47 -10.79 -10.88
C LEU A 350 5.02 -9.83 -9.76
N ALA A 351 3.91 -9.10 -9.94
CA ALA A 351 3.48 -8.10 -8.96
C ALA A 351 3.27 -8.67 -7.54
N PRO A 352 2.69 -9.88 -7.35
CA PRO A 352 2.54 -10.47 -6.03
C PRO A 352 3.86 -10.76 -5.31
N GLU A 353 4.98 -10.92 -6.02
CA GLU A 353 6.29 -11.10 -5.39
C GLU A 353 6.91 -9.80 -4.85
N ASN A 354 6.36 -8.65 -5.23
CA ASN A 354 6.94 -7.34 -4.91
C ASN A 354 7.21 -7.15 -3.40
N PRO A 355 6.27 -7.48 -2.48
CA PRO A 355 6.53 -7.37 -1.05
C PRO A 355 7.69 -8.27 -0.57
N ARG A 356 7.79 -9.52 -1.06
CA ARG A 356 8.87 -10.45 -0.70
C ARG A 356 10.23 -9.89 -1.14
N ARG A 357 10.32 -9.39 -2.37
CA ARG A 357 11.57 -8.84 -2.92
C ARG A 357 12.01 -7.57 -2.22
N LEU A 358 11.09 -6.68 -1.89
CA LEU A 358 11.39 -5.47 -1.12
C LEU A 358 11.95 -5.85 0.26
N ARG A 359 11.34 -6.84 0.93
CA ARG A 359 11.85 -7.35 2.21
C ARG A 359 13.26 -7.95 2.06
N GLU A 360 13.49 -8.79 1.06
CA GLU A 360 14.82 -9.39 0.77
C GLU A 360 15.88 -8.34 0.41
N ALA A 361 15.46 -7.22 -0.19
CA ALA A 361 16.32 -6.07 -0.46
C ALA A 361 16.56 -5.18 0.78
N GLY A 362 15.95 -5.49 1.93
CA GLY A 362 16.16 -4.78 3.20
C GLY A 362 15.19 -3.63 3.47
N PHE A 363 14.07 -3.54 2.76
CA PHE A 363 13.04 -2.54 3.05
C PHE A 363 12.18 -2.94 4.25
N GLN A 364 11.89 -1.94 5.08
CA GLN A 364 10.75 -1.97 5.99
C GLN A 364 9.59 -1.24 5.32
N PHE A 365 8.42 -1.87 5.28
CA PHE A 365 7.23 -1.30 4.66
C PHE A 365 5.99 -1.50 5.53
N SER A 366 5.00 -0.63 5.33
CA SER A 366 3.61 -0.90 5.70
C SER A 366 2.84 -1.38 4.46
N LEU A 367 1.76 -2.14 4.67
CA LEU A 367 0.85 -2.48 3.58
C LEU A 367 -0.35 -1.53 3.58
N THR A 368 -0.85 -1.21 2.38
CA THR A 368 -2.16 -0.56 2.15
C THR A 368 -2.89 -1.25 1.00
N ALA A 369 -4.21 -1.34 1.05
CA ALA A 369 -5.02 -1.94 -0.01
C ALA A 369 -6.51 -1.60 0.17
N PRO A 370 -7.23 -1.31 -0.92
CA PRO A 370 -8.68 -1.18 -0.88
C PRO A 370 -9.39 -2.43 -0.33
N ASP A 371 -8.87 -3.63 -0.63
CA ASP A 371 -9.40 -4.91 -0.14
C ASP A 371 -8.30 -5.93 0.19
N PHE A 372 -7.91 -5.99 1.45
CA PHE A 372 -6.93 -6.96 1.95
C PHE A 372 -7.42 -8.42 1.96
N SER A 373 -8.74 -8.66 1.89
CA SER A 373 -9.25 -10.03 2.02
C SER A 373 -8.79 -10.93 0.87
N LYS A 374 -8.68 -10.38 -0.34
CA LYS A 374 -8.21 -11.08 -1.54
C LYS A 374 -6.69 -11.04 -1.71
N GLN A 375 -6.07 -9.95 -1.28
CA GLN A 375 -4.67 -9.67 -1.63
C GLN A 375 -3.70 -10.30 -0.64
N LEU A 376 -4.08 -10.38 0.65
CA LEU A 376 -3.22 -10.95 1.69
C LEU A 376 -2.88 -12.43 1.45
N PRO A 377 -3.81 -13.31 1.03
CA PRO A 377 -3.45 -14.68 0.64
C PRO A 377 -2.44 -14.73 -0.52
N ARG A 378 -2.52 -13.81 -1.49
CA ARG A 378 -1.55 -13.72 -2.60
C ARG A 378 -0.18 -13.29 -2.09
N VAL A 379 -0.11 -12.31 -1.19
CA VAL A 379 1.14 -11.87 -0.56
C VAL A 379 1.85 -13.04 0.13
N LEU A 380 1.11 -13.85 0.90
CA LEU A 380 1.65 -15.02 1.61
C LEU A 380 2.06 -16.14 0.66
N ALA A 381 1.24 -16.44 -0.36
CA ALA A 381 1.53 -17.46 -1.37
C ALA A 381 2.83 -17.18 -2.15
N HIS A 382 3.22 -15.91 -2.26
CA HIS A 382 4.46 -15.47 -2.92
C HIS A 382 5.61 -15.19 -1.93
N GLY A 383 5.56 -15.77 -0.72
CA GLY A 383 6.71 -15.97 0.16
C GLY A 383 6.98 -14.88 1.19
N VAL A 384 6.03 -13.98 1.46
CA VAL A 384 6.04 -13.17 2.68
C VAL A 384 5.54 -14.02 3.85
N SER A 385 6.22 -13.97 4.99
CA SER A 385 5.78 -14.68 6.19
C SER A 385 4.57 -13.99 6.84
N GLU A 386 3.78 -14.75 7.62
CA GLU A 386 2.66 -14.17 8.39
C GLU A 386 3.14 -13.10 9.39
N ASP A 387 4.30 -13.31 10.00
CA ASP A 387 4.93 -12.34 10.90
C ASP A 387 5.32 -11.04 10.19
N ASP A 388 5.93 -11.14 8.99
CA ASP A 388 6.28 -9.96 8.18
C ASP A 388 5.02 -9.22 7.72
N ALA A 389 3.98 -9.95 7.32
CA ALA A 389 2.69 -9.36 6.94
C ALA A 389 1.98 -8.70 8.12
N LEU A 390 2.00 -9.32 9.30
CA LEU A 390 1.47 -8.75 10.53
C LEU A 390 2.24 -7.49 10.91
N ALA A 391 3.57 -7.52 10.85
CA ALA A 391 4.42 -6.37 11.14
C ALA A 391 4.06 -5.19 10.24
N ALA A 392 3.91 -5.44 8.94
CA ALA A 392 3.58 -4.42 7.95
C ALA A 392 2.17 -3.80 8.12
N LEU A 393 1.23 -4.52 8.74
CA LEU A 393 -0.12 -4.02 9.03
C LEU A 393 -0.25 -3.40 10.43
N THR A 394 0.77 -3.56 11.29
CA THR A 394 0.71 -3.18 12.71
C THR A 394 1.94 -2.37 13.13
N ILE A 395 3.02 -3.02 13.60
CA ILE A 395 4.17 -2.34 14.23
C ILE A 395 4.91 -1.42 13.26
N ASN A 396 5.20 -1.86 12.03
CA ASN A 396 5.90 -1.03 11.03
C ASN A 396 5.05 0.20 10.67
N ALA A 397 3.74 0.01 10.51
CA ALA A 397 2.80 1.09 10.26
C ALA A 397 2.78 2.08 11.44
N ALA A 398 2.70 1.59 12.67
CA ALA A 398 2.68 2.44 13.86
C ALA A 398 4.00 3.22 14.03
N GLU A 399 5.15 2.57 13.84
CA GLU A 399 6.47 3.21 13.93
C GLU A 399 6.65 4.28 12.88
N MET A 400 6.35 3.98 11.61
CA MET A 400 6.44 4.92 10.51
C MET A 400 5.58 6.16 10.78
N LEU A 401 4.33 5.99 11.24
CA LEU A 401 3.43 7.11 11.54
C LEU A 401 3.71 7.82 12.87
N GLY A 402 4.79 7.46 13.58
CA GLY A 402 5.16 8.06 14.87
C GLY A 402 4.20 7.72 16.02
N ALA A 403 3.46 6.61 15.90
CA ALA A 403 2.46 6.12 16.84
C ALA A 403 2.83 4.81 17.55
N GLY A 404 4.05 4.27 17.33
CA GLY A 404 4.50 2.98 17.90
C GLY A 404 4.48 2.89 19.43
N ARG A 405 4.57 4.02 20.14
CA ARG A 405 4.38 4.08 21.61
C ARG A 405 2.94 3.84 22.06
N SER A 406 1.97 3.96 21.16
CA SER A 406 0.54 3.93 21.47
C SER A 406 -0.24 2.85 20.74
N LEU A 407 0.25 2.39 19.58
CA LEU A 407 -0.39 1.43 18.68
C LEU A 407 0.63 0.40 18.17
N GLY A 408 0.15 -0.60 17.42
CA GLY A 408 0.98 -1.54 16.65
C GLY A 408 1.35 -2.84 17.38
N SER A 409 1.07 -2.95 18.67
CA SER A 409 1.19 -4.20 19.43
C SER A 409 0.24 -4.22 20.63
N ILE A 410 0.02 -5.39 21.21
CA ILE A 410 -0.73 -5.58 22.45
C ILE A 410 0.26 -5.58 23.60
N GLU A 411 0.46 -4.43 24.23
CA GLU A 411 1.41 -4.25 25.34
C GLU A 411 0.79 -3.36 26.44
N PRO A 412 1.10 -3.60 27.72
CA PRO A 412 0.70 -2.72 28.80
C PRO A 412 1.09 -1.25 28.52
N GLY A 413 0.17 -0.33 28.75
CA GLY A 413 0.34 1.11 28.51
C GLY A 413 -0.03 1.57 27.09
N LYS A 414 -0.22 0.67 26.11
CA LYS A 414 -0.69 1.03 24.77
C LYS A 414 -2.21 1.16 24.71
N ARG A 415 -2.73 1.92 23.74
CA ARG A 415 -4.18 2.06 23.52
C ARG A 415 -4.74 0.71 23.08
N ALA A 416 -5.92 0.35 23.58
CA ALA A 416 -6.57 -0.92 23.26
C ALA A 416 -7.23 -0.87 21.88
N HIS A 417 -6.39 -0.96 20.84
CA HIS A 417 -6.76 -1.20 19.45
C HIS A 417 -6.52 -2.68 19.15
N LEU A 418 -7.57 -3.48 19.04
CA LEU A 418 -7.49 -4.94 18.95
C LEU A 418 -8.44 -5.48 17.86
N VAL A 419 -8.07 -6.59 17.22
CA VAL A 419 -8.94 -7.36 16.32
C VAL A 419 -9.19 -8.73 16.93
N VAL A 420 -10.45 -9.17 16.97
CA VAL A 420 -10.79 -10.54 17.39
C VAL A 420 -11.26 -11.35 16.19
N SER A 421 -10.56 -12.45 15.92
CA SER A 421 -10.82 -13.38 14.81
C SER A 421 -11.28 -14.75 15.32
N ASP A 422 -12.05 -15.45 14.49
CA ASP A 422 -12.54 -16.82 14.75
C ASP A 422 -11.40 -17.84 14.85
N GLN A 423 -10.36 -17.63 14.05
CA GLN A 423 -9.15 -18.44 13.94
C GLN A 423 -7.94 -17.53 13.66
N ASP A 424 -6.87 -18.09 13.09
CA ASP A 424 -5.75 -17.31 12.58
C ASP A 424 -6.21 -16.16 11.67
N PHE A 425 -5.62 -14.97 11.85
CA PHE A 425 -5.95 -13.80 11.05
C PHE A 425 -5.50 -13.95 9.58
N PHE A 426 -4.55 -14.83 9.28
CA PHE A 426 -4.06 -15.02 7.92
C PHE A 426 -4.77 -16.15 7.17
N ALA A 427 -5.69 -16.85 7.83
CA ALA A 427 -6.50 -17.88 7.19
C ALA A 427 -7.44 -17.30 6.10
N GLU A 428 -7.56 -18.02 4.98
CA GLU A 428 -8.31 -17.60 3.79
C GLU A 428 -9.79 -17.30 4.08
N LYS A 429 -10.42 -18.06 4.99
CA LYS A 429 -11.85 -17.94 5.34
C LYS A 429 -12.10 -17.35 6.73
N ARG A 430 -11.19 -16.52 7.23
CA ARG A 430 -11.32 -15.89 8.56
C ARG A 430 -12.61 -15.07 8.71
N LYS A 431 -13.11 -14.99 9.94
CA LYS A 431 -14.20 -14.12 10.34
C LYS A 431 -13.77 -13.24 11.52
N ILE A 432 -13.85 -11.93 11.33
CA ILE A 432 -13.64 -10.96 12.42
C ILE A 432 -14.94 -10.82 13.21
N TYR A 433 -14.90 -11.03 14.53
CA TYR A 433 -16.07 -10.91 15.40
C TYR A 433 -16.22 -9.53 16.00
N ASP A 434 -15.12 -8.95 16.48
CA ASP A 434 -15.11 -7.60 17.00
C ASP A 434 -13.80 -6.92 16.67
N VAL A 435 -13.87 -5.59 16.67
CA VAL A 435 -12.69 -4.75 16.85
C VAL A 435 -12.87 -3.94 18.12
N TRP A 436 -11.78 -3.75 18.85
CA TRP A 436 -11.70 -2.85 19.98
C TRP A 436 -10.95 -1.62 19.53
N ILE A 437 -11.50 -0.44 19.76
CA ILE A 437 -10.88 0.83 19.36
C ILE A 437 -10.93 1.73 20.59
N ASP A 438 -9.74 2.09 21.09
CA ASP A 438 -9.62 2.83 22.36
C ASP A 438 -10.35 2.16 23.52
N GLY A 439 -10.35 0.82 23.52
CA GLY A 439 -11.02 -0.01 24.52
C GLY A 439 -12.55 -0.03 24.42
N GLU A 440 -13.14 0.65 23.44
CA GLU A 440 -14.56 0.50 23.12
C GLU A 440 -14.76 -0.65 22.14
N ARG A 441 -15.79 -1.46 22.38
CA ARG A 441 -16.07 -2.66 21.57
C ARG A 441 -16.99 -2.31 20.40
N TYR A 442 -16.55 -2.64 19.18
CA TYR A 442 -17.35 -2.60 17.97
C TYR A 442 -17.59 -4.03 17.47
N LYS A 443 -18.85 -4.47 17.52
CA LYS A 443 -19.28 -5.79 17.05
C LYS A 443 -19.35 -5.81 15.52
N ILE A 444 -18.66 -6.75 14.89
CA ILE A 444 -18.67 -6.98 13.44
C ILE A 444 -19.61 -8.13 13.08
N ASN A 445 -19.43 -9.29 13.72
CA ASN A 445 -20.26 -10.48 13.52
C ASN A 445 -20.82 -10.98 14.86
N ASP A 446 -21.93 -11.72 14.79
CA ASP A 446 -22.56 -12.33 15.96
C ASP A 446 -21.74 -13.49 16.52
N ARG A 447 -21.22 -13.33 17.76
CA ARG A 447 -20.51 -14.37 18.49
C ARG A 447 -21.44 -15.47 19.04
N SER A 448 -22.69 -15.12 19.31
CA SER A 448 -23.64 -15.99 19.99
C SER A 448 -24.39 -16.88 18.99
N SER A 449 -23.77 -17.98 18.60
CA SER A 449 -24.55 -19.15 18.24
C SER A 449 -24.85 -19.94 19.53
N PRO A 450 -26.11 -19.99 20.04
CA PRO A 450 -26.50 -20.95 21.07
C PRO A 450 -26.25 -22.41 20.69
N LEU A 451 -26.04 -22.68 19.40
CA LEU A 451 -25.72 -23.99 18.87
C LEU A 451 -24.21 -24.21 18.85
N GLN A 452 -23.74 -25.15 19.67
CA GLN A 452 -22.35 -25.59 19.66
C GLN A 452 -22.10 -26.54 18.46
N GLU A 453 -21.18 -26.18 17.58
CA GLU A 453 -20.72 -27.10 16.53
C GLU A 453 -20.03 -28.30 17.18
N GLY A 454 -20.29 -29.50 16.67
CA GLY A 454 -19.80 -30.70 17.34
C GLY A 454 -20.60 -31.95 17.05
N SER A 455 -20.19 -33.02 17.74
CA SER A 455 -20.94 -34.25 17.87
C SER A 455 -21.90 -34.14 19.05
N TRP A 456 -23.16 -34.51 18.82
CA TRP A 456 -24.24 -34.51 19.79
C TRP A 456 -24.79 -35.93 19.94
N GLN A 457 -24.89 -36.42 21.17
CA GLN A 457 -25.58 -37.67 21.46
C GLN A 457 -27.08 -37.42 21.43
N MET A 458 -27.77 -37.99 20.45
CA MET A 458 -29.19 -37.81 20.23
C MET A 458 -29.97 -39.06 20.66
N THR A 459 -31.15 -38.87 21.25
CA THR A 459 -32.09 -39.93 21.63
C THR A 459 -33.45 -39.65 21.02
N LEU A 460 -34.01 -40.63 20.30
CA LEU A 460 -35.36 -40.59 19.74
C LEU A 460 -36.29 -41.52 20.53
N GLU A 461 -37.42 -41.01 21.01
CA GLU A 461 -38.42 -41.79 21.75
C GLU A 461 -39.65 -42.03 20.88
N LEU A 462 -39.50 -42.91 19.89
CA LEU A 462 -40.55 -43.21 18.91
C LEU A 462 -41.72 -43.99 19.56
N PRO A 463 -42.99 -43.77 19.13
CA PRO A 463 -44.13 -44.51 19.67
C PRO A 463 -44.01 -45.99 19.31
N ASP A 464 -44.33 -46.86 20.26
CA ASP A 464 -44.35 -48.32 20.08
C ASP A 464 -43.01 -48.96 19.66
N GLN A 465 -41.89 -48.25 19.86
CA GLN A 465 -40.54 -48.73 19.59
C GLN A 465 -39.59 -48.40 20.76
N PRO A 466 -38.52 -49.19 20.96
CA PRO A 466 -37.48 -48.83 21.93
C PRO A 466 -36.78 -47.52 21.52
N SER A 467 -36.36 -46.73 22.52
CA SER A 467 -35.63 -45.49 22.28
C SER A 467 -34.37 -45.75 21.46
N GLN A 468 -34.15 -44.92 20.44
CA GLN A 468 -33.02 -45.06 19.54
C GLN A 468 -31.94 -44.03 19.87
N ALA A 469 -30.73 -44.50 20.14
CA ALA A 469 -29.55 -43.66 20.32
C ALA A 469 -28.87 -43.41 18.96
N LEU A 470 -28.65 -42.14 18.62
CA LEU A 470 -28.04 -41.68 17.38
C LEU A 470 -26.95 -40.65 17.69
N VAL A 471 -26.06 -40.41 16.72
CA VAL A 471 -25.08 -39.32 16.78
C VAL A 471 -25.44 -38.28 15.74
N LEU A 472 -25.64 -37.04 16.19
CA LEU A 472 -25.94 -35.88 15.36
C LEU A 472 -24.71 -35.00 15.28
N GLU A 473 -24.09 -34.92 14.10
CA GLU A 473 -23.00 -34.00 13.83
C GLU A 473 -23.56 -32.69 13.26
N ILE A 474 -23.20 -31.56 13.87
CA ILE A 474 -23.70 -30.24 13.45
C ILE A 474 -22.53 -29.32 13.11
N ARG A 475 -22.60 -28.68 11.94
CA ARG A 475 -21.69 -27.61 11.49
C ARG A 475 -22.49 -26.43 10.94
N GLU A 476 -22.08 -25.19 11.22
CA GLU A 476 -22.79 -23.98 10.80
C GLU A 476 -21.82 -22.94 10.22
N THR A 477 -21.58 -23.03 8.91
CA THR A 477 -20.67 -22.10 8.22
C THR A 477 -21.41 -20.88 7.67
N LYS A 478 -22.19 -21.09 6.59
CA LYS A 478 -23.12 -20.13 5.97
C LYS A 478 -24.56 -20.65 6.01
N GLU A 479 -24.71 -21.97 5.97
CA GLU A 479 -25.95 -22.72 6.20
C GLU A 479 -25.69 -23.83 7.21
N LEU A 480 -26.75 -24.32 7.86
CA LEU A 480 -26.67 -25.41 8.82
C LEU A 480 -26.53 -26.75 8.09
N SER A 481 -25.44 -27.47 8.34
CA SER A 481 -25.26 -28.87 7.91
C SER A 481 -25.42 -29.79 9.12
N ALA A 482 -26.29 -30.79 8.99
CA ALA A 482 -26.47 -31.84 9.98
C ALA A 482 -26.26 -33.21 9.33
N LYS A 483 -25.47 -34.08 9.98
CA LYS A 483 -25.35 -35.49 9.62
C LYS A 483 -25.80 -36.34 10.80
N LEU A 484 -26.51 -37.43 10.51
CA LEU A 484 -27.04 -38.33 11.53
C LEU A 484 -26.42 -39.71 11.33
N HIS A 485 -26.05 -40.37 12.41
CA HIS A 485 -25.42 -41.69 12.37
C HIS A 485 -26.06 -42.62 13.40
N ARG A 486 -26.16 -43.91 13.06
CA ARG A 486 -26.47 -45.00 13.99
C ARG A 486 -25.26 -45.93 14.04
N GLY A 487 -24.44 -45.80 15.07
CA GLY A 487 -23.10 -46.41 15.06
C GLY A 487 -22.28 -45.84 13.90
N GLU A 488 -21.69 -46.71 13.06
CA GLU A 488 -20.95 -46.29 11.86
C GLU A 488 -21.84 -46.06 10.63
N GLN A 489 -23.13 -46.42 10.69
CA GLN A 489 -24.03 -46.29 9.54
C GLN A 489 -24.58 -44.86 9.40
N PRO A 490 -24.37 -44.18 8.26
CA PRO A 490 -24.92 -42.85 8.02
C PRO A 490 -26.42 -42.93 7.74
N ILE A 491 -27.18 -42.01 8.33
CA ILE A 491 -28.59 -41.77 8.08
C ILE A 491 -28.71 -40.45 7.31
N PRO A 492 -29.34 -40.43 6.12
CA PRO A 492 -29.47 -39.22 5.34
C PRO A 492 -30.31 -38.18 6.09
N VAL A 493 -29.87 -36.92 6.06
CA VAL A 493 -30.67 -35.77 6.49
C VAL A 493 -31.07 -35.02 5.24
N SER A 494 -32.35 -35.07 4.87
CA SER A 494 -32.86 -34.46 3.64
C SER A 494 -32.99 -32.94 3.73
N LYS A 495 -33.12 -32.41 4.95
CA LYS A 495 -33.11 -30.96 5.20
C LYS A 495 -32.64 -30.67 6.62
N SER A 496 -31.77 -29.68 6.74
CA SER A 496 -31.37 -29.10 8.03
C SER A 496 -31.53 -27.59 7.94
N LEU A 497 -32.17 -27.00 8.95
CA LEU A 497 -32.35 -25.55 9.05
C LEU A 497 -32.29 -25.13 10.50
N ARG A 498 -31.74 -23.94 10.74
CA ARG A 498 -31.83 -23.26 12.03
C ARG A 498 -32.57 -21.94 11.90
N ARG A 499 -33.42 -21.62 12.87
CA ARG A 499 -34.02 -20.29 13.05
C ARG A 499 -33.89 -19.90 14.51
N LEU A 500 -33.07 -18.89 14.80
CA LEU A 500 -32.79 -18.43 16.17
C LEU A 500 -32.29 -19.58 17.08
N GLN A 501 -33.09 -19.97 18.08
CA GLN A 501 -32.81 -21.07 19.00
C GLN A 501 -33.49 -22.39 18.57
N GLN A 502 -34.09 -22.47 17.38
CA GLN A 502 -34.77 -23.68 16.92
C GLN A 502 -33.97 -24.39 15.82
N LEU A 503 -33.78 -25.70 16.01
CA LEU A 503 -33.22 -26.64 15.06
C LEU A 503 -34.33 -27.43 14.39
N PHE A 504 -34.32 -27.49 13.07
CA PHE A 504 -35.24 -28.29 12.26
C PHE A 504 -34.46 -29.30 11.43
N LEU A 505 -34.87 -30.57 11.50
CA LEU A 505 -34.31 -31.66 10.69
C LEU A 505 -35.44 -32.39 9.96
N SER A 506 -35.17 -32.81 8.73
CA SER A 506 -36.00 -33.75 8.00
C SER A 506 -35.16 -34.97 7.66
N VAL A 507 -35.66 -36.16 8.02
CA VAL A 507 -34.92 -37.42 7.94
C VAL A 507 -35.81 -38.45 7.23
N PRO A 508 -35.39 -39.05 6.11
CA PRO A 508 -36.09 -40.19 5.52
C PRO A 508 -36.17 -41.35 6.51
N GLY A 509 -37.38 -41.90 6.70
CA GLY A 509 -37.67 -42.93 7.69
C GLY A 509 -37.13 -44.30 7.33
N ASP A 510 -36.80 -44.57 6.06
CA ASP A 510 -36.40 -45.90 5.59
C ASP A 510 -35.18 -46.43 6.36
N SER A 511 -34.18 -45.56 6.61
CA SER A 511 -32.97 -45.89 7.40
C SER A 511 -33.26 -46.10 8.89
N LEU A 512 -34.44 -45.69 9.37
CA LEU A 512 -34.92 -45.88 10.74
C LEU A 512 -35.98 -47.00 10.85
N GLY A 513 -36.34 -47.67 9.74
CA GLY A 513 -37.38 -48.70 9.70
C GLY A 513 -38.81 -48.14 9.71
N LEU A 514 -38.99 -46.91 9.21
CA LEU A 514 -40.26 -46.18 9.21
C LEU A 514 -40.62 -45.73 7.80
N SER A 515 -41.91 -45.75 7.45
CA SER A 515 -42.35 -45.23 6.14
C SER A 515 -42.43 -43.70 6.13
N GLY A 516 -41.91 -43.07 5.07
CA GLY A 516 -42.06 -41.62 4.82
C GLY A 516 -40.95 -40.76 5.45
N THR A 517 -41.20 -39.46 5.64
CA THR A 517 -40.20 -38.51 6.18
C THR A 517 -40.55 -38.10 7.61
N LEU A 518 -39.60 -38.22 8.53
CA LEU A 518 -39.70 -37.70 9.87
C LEU A 518 -39.31 -36.22 9.88
N ARG A 519 -40.08 -35.39 10.58
CA ARG A 519 -39.79 -33.97 10.79
C ARG A 519 -39.51 -33.73 12.25
N LEU A 520 -38.35 -33.17 12.57
CA LEU A 520 -37.92 -32.89 13.93
C LEU A 520 -37.78 -31.39 14.13
N SER A 521 -38.23 -30.90 15.27
CA SER A 521 -38.05 -29.53 15.75
C SER A 521 -37.55 -29.57 17.19
N GLY A 522 -36.51 -28.80 17.50
CA GLY A 522 -35.93 -28.76 18.84
C GLY A 522 -35.44 -27.38 19.23
N THR A 523 -35.55 -27.03 20.50
CA THR A 523 -35.03 -25.79 21.07
C THR A 523 -33.63 -26.04 21.62
N ILE A 524 -32.68 -25.19 21.23
CA ILE A 524 -31.26 -25.28 21.55
C ILE A 524 -30.95 -24.46 22.79
N ASP A 525 -30.35 -25.09 23.78
CA ASP A 525 -29.80 -24.46 24.98
C ASP A 525 -28.37 -24.94 25.24
N ARG A 526 -27.39 -24.22 24.67
CA ARG A 526 -25.92 -24.42 24.78
C ARG A 526 -25.44 -25.85 24.52
N GLN A 527 -25.61 -26.74 25.49
CA GLN A 527 -25.19 -28.14 25.47
C GLN A 527 -26.34 -29.13 25.36
N GLN A 528 -27.59 -28.67 25.31
CA GLN A 528 -28.76 -29.51 25.14
C GLN A 528 -29.67 -29.01 24.02
N ILE A 529 -30.36 -29.95 23.37
CA ILE A 529 -31.46 -29.69 22.45
C ILE A 529 -32.63 -30.54 22.91
N LEU A 530 -33.78 -29.91 23.16
CA LEU A 530 -35.01 -30.59 23.55
C LEU A 530 -36.07 -30.34 22.48
N GLY A 531 -36.69 -31.40 21.98
CA GLY A 531 -37.54 -31.29 20.82
C GLY A 531 -38.67 -32.31 20.75
N SER A 532 -39.50 -32.09 19.74
CA SER A 532 -40.52 -33.03 19.30
C SER A 532 -40.33 -33.34 17.82
N GLY A 533 -40.79 -34.52 17.42
CA GLY A 533 -40.84 -34.94 16.03
C GLY A 533 -42.21 -35.43 15.64
N GLU A 534 -42.45 -35.49 14.34
CA GLU A 534 -43.69 -35.96 13.72
C GLU A 534 -43.35 -37.00 12.65
N LEU A 535 -44.03 -38.15 12.72
CA LEU A 535 -43.98 -39.23 11.74
C LEU A 535 -44.82 -38.89 10.51
N ALA A 536 -44.64 -39.62 9.41
CA ALA A 536 -45.41 -39.41 8.18
C ALA A 536 -46.92 -39.67 8.35
N ASP A 537 -47.32 -40.46 9.35
CA ASP A 537 -48.71 -40.74 9.72
C ASP A 537 -49.31 -39.71 10.70
N GLY A 538 -48.55 -38.68 11.07
CA GLY A 538 -48.97 -37.59 11.95
C GLY A 538 -48.78 -37.87 13.45
N ARG A 539 -48.32 -39.06 13.86
CA ARG A 539 -47.99 -39.33 15.26
C ARG A 539 -46.76 -38.53 15.71
N ARG A 540 -46.81 -38.02 16.94
CA ARG A 540 -45.73 -37.21 17.53
C ARG A 540 -44.88 -38.00 18.51
N PHE A 541 -43.62 -37.59 18.64
CA PHE A 541 -42.65 -38.19 19.54
C PHE A 541 -41.71 -37.14 20.13
N HIS A 542 -40.98 -37.51 21.18
CA HIS A 542 -39.98 -36.64 21.81
C HIS A 542 -38.56 -37.04 21.41
N TRP A 543 -37.68 -36.07 21.40
CA TRP A 543 -36.26 -36.32 21.21
C TRP A 543 -35.43 -35.30 21.96
N GLN A 544 -34.22 -35.72 22.32
CA GLN A 544 -33.24 -34.86 22.95
C GLN A 544 -31.86 -35.09 22.34
N ALA A 545 -31.00 -34.07 22.38
CA ALA A 545 -29.60 -34.22 22.07
C ALA A 545 -28.74 -33.50 23.11
N THR A 546 -27.61 -34.09 23.48
CA THR A 546 -26.63 -33.50 24.40
C THR A 546 -25.27 -33.42 23.74
N TRP A 547 -24.63 -32.26 23.81
CA TRP A 547 -23.32 -32.04 23.22
C TRP A 547 -22.28 -32.95 23.89
N GLN A 548 -21.44 -33.60 23.08
CA GLN A 548 -20.43 -34.55 23.57
C GLN A 548 -19.02 -34.00 23.42
N ALA A 549 -18.66 -33.65 22.19
CA ALA A 549 -17.30 -33.26 21.84
C ALA A 549 -17.31 -32.37 20.59
N PRO A 550 -16.28 -31.52 20.41
CA PRO A 550 -16.04 -30.93 19.10
C PRO A 550 -15.86 -32.07 18.09
N LEU A 551 -16.31 -31.86 16.84
CA LEU A 551 -15.97 -32.80 15.78
C LEU A 551 -14.45 -32.90 15.71
N PRO A 552 -13.88 -34.11 15.43
CA PRO A 552 -12.46 -34.23 15.15
C PRO A 552 -12.10 -33.10 14.20
N ALA A 553 -11.06 -32.34 14.54
CA ALA A 553 -10.54 -31.37 13.60
C ALA A 553 -10.35 -32.14 12.31
N ASP A 554 -11.08 -31.77 11.25
CA ASP A 554 -10.68 -32.25 9.94
C ASP A 554 -9.18 -31.96 9.90
N SER A 555 -8.36 -32.91 9.46
CA SER A 555 -6.97 -32.63 9.14
C SER A 555 -6.83 -31.44 8.16
N ALA A 556 -7.95 -30.92 7.64
CA ALA A 556 -8.16 -29.67 6.91
C ALA A 556 -8.41 -28.39 7.75
N ARG A 557 -8.39 -28.40 9.10
CA ARG A 557 -8.40 -27.17 9.92
C ARG A 557 -7.01 -26.53 10.07
N GLN A 558 -5.96 -27.22 9.63
CA GLN A 558 -4.92 -26.49 8.93
C GLN A 558 -5.58 -26.00 7.64
N SER A 559 -6.13 -24.78 7.67
CA SER A 559 -6.42 -24.08 6.42
C SER A 559 -5.17 -24.28 5.56
N PRO A 560 -5.28 -24.80 4.32
CA PRO A 560 -4.10 -24.98 3.50
C PRO A 560 -3.34 -23.65 3.53
N VAL A 561 -2.12 -23.66 4.08
CA VAL A 561 -1.22 -22.53 3.91
C VAL A 561 -1.25 -22.26 2.41
N ALA A 562 -1.54 -21.01 2.03
CA ALA A 562 -1.75 -20.64 0.64
C ALA A 562 -0.66 -21.32 -0.19
N LYS A 563 -1.07 -22.22 -1.09
CA LYS A 563 -0.13 -23.10 -1.82
C LYS A 563 0.93 -22.18 -2.43
N GLN A 564 2.19 -22.38 -2.04
CA GLN A 564 3.27 -21.52 -2.52
C GLN A 564 3.22 -21.52 -4.05
N ALA A 565 3.25 -20.32 -4.63
CA ALA A 565 3.33 -20.18 -6.08
C ALA A 565 4.61 -20.87 -6.57
N GLU A 566 4.54 -21.52 -7.74
CA GLU A 566 5.74 -22.12 -8.32
C GLU A 566 6.76 -21.01 -8.63
N PRO A 567 8.03 -21.16 -8.23
CA PRO A 567 9.05 -20.16 -8.48
C PRO A 567 9.27 -20.01 -9.99
N LEU A 568 9.24 -18.77 -10.47
CA LEU A 568 9.48 -18.48 -11.88
C LEU A 568 10.91 -18.83 -12.28
N PRO A 569 11.14 -19.28 -13.52
CA PRO A 569 12.47 -19.47 -14.04
C PRO A 569 13.21 -18.12 -14.05
N ALA A 570 14.51 -18.13 -13.71
CA ALA A 570 15.34 -16.92 -13.66
C ALA A 570 15.28 -16.09 -14.97
N SER A 571 15.03 -16.73 -16.12
CA SER A 571 14.85 -16.07 -17.42
C SER A 571 13.59 -15.20 -17.52
N ALA A 572 12.51 -15.50 -16.77
CA ALA A 572 11.32 -14.66 -16.69
C ALA A 572 11.54 -13.43 -15.78
N MET A 573 12.61 -13.47 -14.98
CA MET A 573 12.97 -12.47 -13.98
C MET A 573 14.00 -11.46 -14.51
N THR A 574 14.61 -11.76 -15.66
CA THR A 574 15.74 -11.03 -16.21
C THR A 574 15.29 -10.07 -17.30
N GLY A 575 15.16 -8.79 -16.93
CA GLY A 575 14.90 -7.71 -17.86
C GLY A 575 13.43 -7.56 -18.22
N LEU A 576 12.84 -6.43 -17.85
CA LEU A 576 11.50 -6.06 -18.30
C LEU A 576 11.60 -5.37 -19.66
N GLY A 577 10.72 -5.79 -20.58
CA GLY A 577 10.73 -5.36 -21.97
C GLY A 577 11.22 -6.44 -22.93
N ALA A 578 10.64 -6.45 -24.13
CA ALA A 578 11.03 -7.41 -25.18
C ALA A 578 12.52 -7.27 -25.54
N PHE A 579 13.21 -8.39 -25.79
CA PHE A 579 14.62 -8.42 -26.20
C PHE A 579 15.63 -7.85 -25.20
N ARG A 580 15.29 -7.72 -23.90
CA ARG A 580 16.25 -7.36 -22.86
C ARG A 580 17.02 -8.60 -22.38
N SER A 581 18.35 -8.52 -22.33
CA SER A 581 19.20 -9.58 -21.79
C SER A 581 19.32 -9.48 -20.26
N ALA A 582 19.58 -10.62 -19.61
CA ALA A 582 19.83 -10.72 -18.18
C ALA A 582 21.04 -9.92 -17.68
N GLN A 583 22.03 -9.76 -18.55
CA GLN A 583 23.24 -9.01 -18.29
C GLN A 583 23.47 -8.07 -19.46
N LEU A 584 24.07 -6.91 -19.18
CA LEU A 584 24.54 -6.03 -20.24
C LEU A 584 25.57 -6.78 -21.11
N PRO A 585 25.63 -6.52 -22.43
CA PRO A 585 26.64 -7.11 -23.29
C PRO A 585 28.05 -6.90 -22.73
N ALA A 586 28.89 -7.93 -22.81
CA ALA A 586 30.28 -7.85 -22.41
C ALA A 586 30.98 -6.69 -23.14
N ARG A 587 31.85 -5.96 -22.44
CA ARG A 587 32.68 -4.90 -23.02
C ARG A 587 34.09 -5.46 -23.24
N PRO A 588 34.39 -6.07 -24.40
CA PRO A 588 35.71 -6.60 -24.67
C PRO A 588 36.77 -5.49 -24.62
N ALA A 589 37.95 -5.82 -24.09
CA ALA A 589 39.06 -4.89 -23.99
C ALA A 589 39.57 -4.49 -25.39
N GLU A 590 39.57 -5.43 -26.33
CA GLU A 590 39.91 -5.19 -27.73
C GLU A 590 38.87 -5.81 -28.68
N VAL A 591 38.54 -5.08 -29.74
CA VAL A 591 37.74 -5.58 -30.88
C VAL A 591 38.51 -5.27 -32.16
N LEU A 592 38.74 -6.27 -32.99
CA LEU A 592 39.33 -6.12 -34.31
C LEU A 592 38.30 -6.49 -35.37
N ILE A 593 37.86 -5.52 -36.16
CA ILE A 593 37.06 -5.80 -37.36
C ILE A 593 38.02 -5.92 -38.54
N GLN A 594 38.08 -7.06 -39.21
CA GLN A 594 39.02 -7.32 -40.31
C GLN A 594 38.34 -7.25 -41.67
N ASN A 595 39.10 -6.89 -42.71
CA ASN A 595 38.69 -6.99 -44.12
C ASN A 595 37.35 -6.30 -44.47
N ALA A 596 36.98 -5.24 -43.73
CA ALA A 596 35.76 -4.50 -43.97
C ALA A 596 35.94 -3.38 -45.00
N THR A 597 34.83 -2.93 -45.58
CA THR A 597 34.79 -1.61 -46.23
C THR A 597 34.49 -0.55 -45.18
N LEU A 598 35.49 0.25 -44.82
CA LEU A 598 35.38 1.30 -43.82
C LEU A 598 35.03 2.65 -44.48
N TRP A 599 33.91 3.24 -44.06
CA TRP A 599 33.56 4.61 -44.41
C TRP A 599 34.06 5.52 -43.30
N THR A 600 35.10 6.32 -43.55
CA THR A 600 35.69 7.15 -42.48
C THR A 600 34.90 8.43 -42.22
N SER A 601 34.04 8.85 -43.16
CA SER A 601 33.32 10.13 -43.15
C SER A 601 34.22 11.35 -42.91
N ALA A 602 35.48 11.22 -43.33
CA ALA A 602 36.55 12.22 -43.22
C ALA A 602 37.40 12.20 -44.50
N GLY A 603 38.51 12.95 -44.52
CA GLY A 603 39.36 13.10 -45.72
C GLY A 603 39.94 11.80 -46.29
N ARG A 604 40.00 10.71 -45.50
CA ARG A 604 40.45 9.38 -45.95
C ARG A 604 39.40 8.63 -46.79
N GLY A 605 38.17 9.11 -46.85
CA GLY A 605 37.10 8.54 -47.68
C GLY A 605 36.73 7.09 -47.33
N ARG A 606 36.45 6.30 -48.36
CA ARG A 606 36.11 4.87 -48.29
C ARG A 606 37.39 4.04 -48.42
N LEU A 607 37.63 3.15 -47.45
CA LEU A 607 38.77 2.23 -47.42
C LEU A 607 38.26 0.79 -47.59
N GLU A 608 38.73 0.09 -48.60
CA GLU A 608 38.35 -1.30 -48.86
C GLU A 608 39.36 -2.26 -48.23
N ASN A 609 38.92 -3.49 -47.91
CA ASN A 609 39.76 -4.55 -47.34
C ASN A 609 40.62 -4.03 -46.18
N SER A 610 39.98 -3.32 -45.24
CA SER A 610 40.65 -2.58 -44.18
C SER A 610 40.19 -3.07 -42.81
N ASP A 611 41.11 -2.98 -41.86
CA ASP A 611 40.93 -3.37 -40.47
C ASP A 611 40.66 -2.14 -39.59
N LEU A 612 39.80 -2.33 -38.59
CA LEU A 612 39.49 -1.37 -37.53
C LEU A 612 39.77 -2.01 -36.17
N LEU A 613 40.76 -1.49 -35.45
CA LEU A 613 41.09 -1.89 -34.09
C LEU A 613 40.46 -0.93 -33.08
N ILE A 614 39.70 -1.47 -32.14
CA ILE A 614 39.06 -0.76 -31.04
C ILE A 614 39.67 -1.26 -29.73
N ARG A 615 40.13 -0.36 -28.87
CA ARG A 615 40.63 -0.66 -27.51
C ARG A 615 39.85 0.13 -26.47
N ASN A 616 39.31 -0.54 -25.47
CA ASN A 616 38.55 0.08 -24.38
C ASN A 616 37.47 1.06 -24.89
N GLY A 617 36.76 0.67 -25.96
CA GLY A 617 35.70 1.46 -26.58
C GLY A 617 36.17 2.66 -27.42
N LYS A 618 37.47 2.82 -27.67
CA LYS A 618 38.05 3.86 -28.54
C LYS A 618 38.70 3.25 -29.77
N ILE A 619 38.61 3.93 -30.91
CA ILE A 619 39.34 3.53 -32.13
C ILE A 619 40.84 3.70 -31.86
N ALA A 620 41.58 2.59 -31.91
CA ALA A 620 43.02 2.53 -31.68
C ALA A 620 43.82 2.48 -32.99
N GLY A 621 43.24 1.98 -34.08
CA GLY A 621 43.92 1.91 -35.37
C GLY A 621 42.97 1.66 -36.54
N ILE A 622 43.32 2.20 -37.71
CA ILE A 622 42.64 1.98 -39.01
C ILE A 622 43.72 1.75 -40.07
N GLY A 623 43.74 0.57 -40.69
CA GLY A 623 44.78 0.20 -41.65
C GLY A 623 44.55 -1.18 -42.24
N GLN A 624 45.63 -1.85 -42.65
CA GLN A 624 45.62 -3.24 -43.06
C GLN A 624 46.55 -4.03 -42.16
N ASN A 625 46.26 -5.31 -41.92
CA ASN A 625 47.07 -6.21 -41.11
C ASN A 625 47.30 -5.65 -39.70
N LEU A 626 46.24 -5.13 -39.07
CA LEU A 626 46.33 -4.64 -37.69
C LEU A 626 46.46 -5.82 -36.72
N ASN A 627 47.41 -5.73 -35.80
CA ASN A 627 47.59 -6.73 -34.74
C ASN A 627 46.73 -6.39 -33.52
N ALA A 628 45.88 -7.33 -33.11
CA ALA A 628 45.17 -7.27 -31.84
C ALA A 628 45.78 -8.27 -30.83
N GLY A 629 45.52 -8.05 -29.55
CA GLY A 629 45.91 -8.99 -28.50
C GLY A 629 45.22 -10.36 -28.65
N SER A 630 45.77 -11.39 -28.01
CA SER A 630 45.24 -12.76 -28.09
C SER A 630 43.77 -12.89 -27.66
N ASP A 631 43.32 -12.01 -26.76
CA ASP A 631 41.98 -12.04 -26.18
C ASP A 631 41.01 -11.07 -26.89
N ALA A 632 41.43 -10.51 -28.04
CA ALA A 632 40.60 -9.59 -28.81
C ALA A 632 39.41 -10.32 -29.44
N VAL A 633 38.25 -9.67 -29.44
CA VAL A 633 37.10 -10.13 -30.22
C VAL A 633 37.36 -9.79 -31.69
N VAL A 634 37.57 -10.81 -32.52
CA VAL A 634 37.80 -10.65 -33.95
C VAL A 634 36.47 -10.81 -34.70
N ILE A 635 36.13 -9.82 -35.52
CA ILE A 635 34.94 -9.80 -36.37
C ILE A 635 35.39 -9.83 -37.83
N ASP A 636 34.98 -10.85 -38.58
CA ASP A 636 35.18 -10.89 -40.02
C ASP A 636 34.21 -9.94 -40.73
N GLY A 637 34.76 -8.86 -41.27
CA GLY A 637 34.07 -7.82 -42.01
C GLY A 637 34.03 -8.06 -43.52
N THR A 638 34.47 -9.22 -44.02
CA THR A 638 34.48 -9.52 -45.46
C THR A 638 33.10 -9.32 -46.08
N GLY A 639 33.02 -8.49 -47.11
CA GLY A 639 31.76 -8.12 -47.78
C GLY A 639 30.81 -7.24 -46.94
N LYS A 640 31.25 -6.77 -45.77
CA LYS A 640 30.49 -5.89 -44.88
C LYS A 640 31.02 -4.46 -44.92
N HIS A 641 30.17 -3.52 -44.50
CA HIS A 641 30.50 -2.11 -44.38
C HIS A 641 30.49 -1.68 -42.92
N VAL A 642 31.45 -0.84 -42.54
CA VAL A 642 31.49 -0.19 -41.22
C VAL A 642 31.46 1.31 -41.45
N THR A 643 30.52 1.99 -40.81
CA THR A 643 30.38 3.45 -40.80
C THR A 643 30.49 3.96 -39.37
N PRO A 644 30.70 5.28 -39.16
CA PRO A 644 30.35 5.88 -37.88
C PRO A 644 28.87 5.60 -37.58
N GLY A 645 28.54 5.44 -36.31
CA GLY A 645 27.15 5.28 -35.90
C GLY A 645 26.32 6.50 -36.28
N ILE A 646 25.08 6.29 -36.70
CA ILE A 646 24.18 7.38 -37.11
C ILE A 646 23.83 8.21 -35.86
N ILE A 647 23.78 9.53 -36.06
CA ILE A 647 23.35 10.49 -35.05
C ILE A 647 22.01 11.06 -35.52
N ASP A 648 20.94 10.82 -34.75
CA ASP A 648 19.67 11.49 -34.97
C ASP A 648 19.66 12.83 -34.22
N ALA A 649 19.68 13.92 -34.97
CA ALA A 649 19.72 15.27 -34.42
C ALA A 649 18.36 15.78 -33.93
N HIS A 650 17.25 15.11 -34.29
CA HIS A 650 15.89 15.49 -33.90
C HIS A 650 15.05 14.25 -33.59
N SER A 651 15.02 13.86 -32.32
CA SER A 651 14.21 12.74 -31.85
C SER A 651 13.21 13.14 -30.76
N HIS A 652 12.18 12.31 -30.62
CA HIS A 652 11.18 12.34 -29.54
C HIS A 652 11.13 11.00 -28.78
N THR A 653 12.06 10.09 -29.08
CA THR A 653 12.16 8.75 -28.49
C THR A 653 12.56 8.81 -27.02
N ALA A 654 12.14 7.80 -26.24
CA ALA A 654 12.50 7.62 -24.83
C ALA A 654 12.08 8.76 -23.91
N VAL A 655 10.93 9.39 -24.19
CA VAL A 655 10.29 10.39 -23.33
C VAL A 655 9.06 9.77 -22.68
N ASP A 656 9.05 9.74 -21.35
CA ASP A 656 7.92 9.25 -20.54
C ASP A 656 6.82 10.32 -20.46
N GLY A 657 5.66 10.02 -21.05
CA GLY A 657 4.52 10.93 -21.12
C GLY A 657 4.59 11.91 -22.29
N SER A 658 4.14 13.15 -22.07
CA SER A 658 4.13 14.18 -23.12
C SER A 658 5.54 14.72 -23.39
N VAL A 659 5.87 14.92 -24.67
CA VAL A 659 7.12 15.56 -25.12
C VAL A 659 7.09 17.10 -25.02
N ASN A 660 5.97 17.68 -24.61
CA ASN A 660 5.83 19.13 -24.35
C ASN A 660 5.12 19.39 -23.02
N GLU A 661 5.48 20.48 -22.37
CA GLU A 661 4.62 21.20 -21.43
C GLU A 661 3.88 22.28 -22.21
N ALA A 662 2.67 22.00 -22.68
CA ALA A 662 2.02 22.83 -23.70
C ALA A 662 1.20 24.00 -23.14
N THR A 663 1.15 24.18 -21.81
CA THR A 663 0.23 25.14 -21.18
C THR A 663 0.71 26.59 -21.16
N GLN A 664 2.00 26.83 -21.41
CA GLN A 664 2.60 28.16 -21.40
C GLN A 664 3.40 28.39 -22.68
N ALA A 665 3.53 29.65 -23.11
CA ALA A 665 4.34 29.99 -24.29
C ALA A 665 5.85 29.78 -24.06
N VAL A 666 6.31 29.91 -22.82
CA VAL A 666 7.70 29.74 -22.43
C VAL A 666 7.77 28.70 -21.33
N THR A 667 8.45 27.59 -21.61
CA THR A 667 8.63 26.47 -20.66
C THR A 667 10.11 26.07 -20.55
N ALA A 668 11.00 27.07 -20.56
CA ALA A 668 12.45 26.88 -20.53
C ALA A 668 12.96 26.11 -19.29
N GLU A 669 12.17 26.08 -18.22
CA GLU A 669 12.45 25.42 -16.95
C GLU A 669 12.28 23.89 -16.99
N VAL A 670 11.49 23.35 -17.93
CA VAL A 670 11.29 21.90 -18.05
C VAL A 670 12.47 21.21 -18.74
N ARG A 671 12.67 19.91 -18.46
CA ARG A 671 13.86 19.18 -18.91
C ARG A 671 13.48 17.79 -19.43
N ILE A 672 13.84 17.47 -20.67
CA ILE A 672 13.69 16.10 -21.21
C ILE A 672 14.43 15.10 -20.33
N GLY A 673 15.60 15.49 -19.82
CA GLY A 673 16.42 14.63 -18.97
C GLY A 673 15.68 14.11 -17.73
N ASP A 674 14.67 14.81 -17.21
CA ASP A 674 13.92 14.40 -16.01
C ASP A 674 12.89 13.29 -16.31
N VAL A 675 12.56 13.09 -17.59
CA VAL A 675 11.51 12.17 -18.05
C VAL A 675 12.02 11.12 -19.05
N LEU A 676 13.31 10.78 -19.02
CA LEU A 676 13.84 9.71 -19.87
C LEU A 676 13.24 8.34 -19.50
N ASP A 677 12.78 7.59 -20.50
CA ASP A 677 12.32 6.19 -20.38
C ASP A 677 13.36 5.23 -20.98
N PRO A 678 14.14 4.51 -20.13
CA PRO A 678 15.13 3.55 -20.61
C PRO A 678 14.54 2.24 -21.13
N TYR A 679 13.23 2.04 -21.00
CA TYR A 679 12.53 0.83 -21.42
C TYR A 679 11.83 0.97 -22.77
N ASP A 680 11.90 2.15 -23.40
CA ASP A 680 11.28 2.40 -24.69
C ASP A 680 11.89 1.49 -25.77
N ILE A 681 11.05 0.64 -26.37
CA ILE A 681 11.46 -0.31 -27.41
C ILE A 681 12.03 0.38 -28.65
N ALA A 682 11.71 1.66 -28.87
CA ALA A 682 12.31 2.44 -29.94
C ALA A 682 13.84 2.56 -29.76
N LEU A 683 14.36 2.57 -28.54
CA LEU A 683 15.82 2.54 -28.28
C LEU A 683 16.48 1.31 -28.93
N TYR A 684 15.86 0.13 -28.80
CA TYR A 684 16.35 -1.10 -29.42
C TYR A 684 16.22 -1.05 -30.95
N ARG A 685 15.06 -0.60 -31.46
CA ARG A 685 14.78 -0.53 -32.90
C ARG A 685 15.71 0.44 -33.63
N GLU A 686 15.94 1.61 -33.06
CA GLU A 686 16.89 2.61 -33.58
C GLU A 686 18.32 2.10 -33.56
N LEU A 687 18.73 1.43 -32.46
CA LEU A 687 20.04 0.80 -32.35
C LEU A 687 20.24 -0.29 -33.41
N ALA A 688 19.22 -1.13 -33.65
CA ALA A 688 19.24 -2.15 -34.70
C ALA A 688 19.31 -1.53 -36.11
N GLY A 689 18.79 -0.32 -36.29
CA GLY A 689 18.90 0.48 -37.51
C GLY A 689 20.24 1.21 -37.69
N GLY A 690 21.17 1.11 -36.73
CA GLY A 690 22.49 1.76 -36.79
C GLY A 690 22.57 3.15 -36.17
N VAL A 691 21.49 3.64 -35.54
CA VAL A 691 21.50 4.88 -34.74
C VAL A 691 22.19 4.59 -33.42
N THR A 692 23.11 5.45 -33.00
CA THR A 692 23.89 5.24 -31.77
C THR A 692 23.77 6.38 -30.78
N THR A 693 23.40 7.56 -31.26
CA THR A 693 23.26 8.78 -30.45
C THR A 693 22.05 9.55 -30.97
N ILE A 694 21.22 10.05 -30.06
CA ILE A 694 20.08 10.88 -30.41
C ILE A 694 20.07 12.17 -29.58
N ASN A 695 19.62 13.25 -30.19
CA ASN A 695 19.30 14.50 -29.51
C ASN A 695 17.79 14.59 -29.36
N ILE A 696 17.31 14.41 -28.13
CA ILE A 696 15.88 14.41 -27.83
C ILE A 696 15.46 15.85 -27.55
N LEU A 697 14.55 16.38 -28.36
CA LEU A 697 14.01 17.72 -28.18
C LEU A 697 12.53 17.66 -27.78
N HIS A 698 12.06 18.77 -27.21
CA HIS A 698 10.63 19.04 -27.07
C HIS A 698 9.93 18.99 -28.44
N GLY A 699 8.62 18.76 -28.46
CA GLY A 699 7.81 18.90 -29.66
C GLY A 699 7.69 20.37 -30.12
N SER A 700 6.78 20.67 -31.04
CA SER A 700 6.61 22.02 -31.61
C SER A 700 5.44 22.80 -31.02
N ALA A 701 5.06 22.50 -29.77
CA ALA A 701 3.91 23.15 -29.13
C ALA A 701 4.24 24.56 -28.65
N ASN A 702 5.43 24.75 -28.07
CA ASN A 702 5.84 26.01 -27.43
C ASN A 702 6.77 26.84 -28.34
N PRO A 703 6.63 28.18 -28.40
CA PRO A 703 7.64 29.05 -28.98
C PRO A 703 9.04 28.85 -28.37
N ILE A 704 9.10 28.78 -27.02
CA ILE A 704 10.31 28.44 -26.26
C ILE A 704 9.97 27.20 -25.42
N GLY A 705 10.46 26.04 -25.83
CA GLY A 705 10.34 24.80 -25.07
C GLY A 705 11.43 24.68 -24.00
N GLY A 706 11.53 23.50 -23.38
CA GLY A 706 12.52 23.24 -22.35
C GLY A 706 13.89 22.77 -22.86
N GLN A 707 14.70 22.29 -21.91
CA GLN A 707 16.04 21.76 -22.13
C GLN A 707 16.02 20.38 -22.82
N ASN A 708 16.76 20.25 -23.92
CA ASN A 708 16.94 18.97 -24.62
C ASN A 708 17.78 17.98 -23.82
N ALA A 709 17.85 16.72 -24.28
CA ALA A 709 18.76 15.72 -23.75
C ALA A 709 19.44 14.95 -24.89
N VAL A 710 20.77 14.98 -24.92
CA VAL A 710 21.54 14.13 -25.81
C VAL A 710 21.81 12.81 -25.08
N ILE A 711 21.45 11.69 -25.71
CA ILE A 711 21.66 10.36 -25.16
C ILE A 711 22.42 9.47 -26.13
N LYS A 712 23.18 8.52 -25.59
CA LYS A 712 23.75 7.40 -26.33
C LYS A 712 22.81 6.20 -26.15
N LEU A 713 22.41 5.58 -27.25
CA LEU A 713 21.53 4.41 -27.22
C LEU A 713 22.27 3.22 -26.59
N ARG A 714 21.87 2.85 -25.38
CA ARG A 714 22.45 1.74 -24.60
C ARG A 714 21.30 0.87 -24.08
N TRP A 715 20.78 -0.02 -24.92
CA TRP A 715 19.66 -0.90 -24.55
C TRP A 715 19.95 -1.67 -23.26
N GLY A 716 19.05 -1.57 -22.28
CA GLY A 716 19.18 -2.18 -20.95
C GLY A 716 19.91 -1.34 -19.89
N ALA A 717 20.46 -0.17 -20.25
CA ALA A 717 21.06 0.77 -19.29
C ALA A 717 19.99 1.58 -18.54
N SER A 718 20.35 2.21 -17.42
CA SER A 718 19.44 3.13 -16.69
C SER A 718 19.25 4.46 -17.42
N ALA A 719 18.21 5.22 -17.05
CA ALA A 719 17.93 6.55 -17.60
C ALA A 719 19.14 7.51 -17.51
N ASP A 720 19.82 7.54 -16.36
CA ASP A 720 21.02 8.37 -16.19
C ASP A 720 22.19 7.83 -17.05
N ALA A 721 22.32 6.51 -17.17
CA ALA A 721 23.34 5.88 -18.01
C ALA A 721 23.07 6.02 -19.51
N LEU A 722 21.89 6.47 -19.95
CA LEU A 722 21.65 6.83 -21.36
C LEU A 722 22.24 8.20 -21.71
N ARG A 723 22.32 9.13 -20.76
CA ARG A 723 22.81 10.49 -21.02
C ARG A 723 24.20 10.47 -21.64
N PHE A 724 24.41 11.34 -22.62
CA PHE A 724 25.72 11.56 -23.22
C PHE A 724 26.49 12.53 -22.34
N GLU A 725 27.53 12.02 -21.68
CA GLU A 725 28.35 12.80 -20.76
C GLU A 725 29.01 13.99 -21.47
N ASN A 726 28.98 15.17 -20.86
CA ASN A 726 29.53 16.42 -21.39
C ASN A 726 28.87 16.95 -22.68
N ALA A 727 27.73 16.39 -23.10
CA ALA A 727 26.94 17.02 -24.14
C ALA A 727 26.46 18.40 -23.68
N VAL A 728 26.64 19.42 -24.52
CA VAL A 728 26.22 20.79 -24.20
C VAL A 728 24.69 20.83 -24.14
N PRO A 729 24.08 21.31 -23.04
CA PRO A 729 22.64 21.51 -22.97
C PRO A 729 22.17 22.57 -23.97
N GLY A 730 20.99 22.38 -24.53
CA GLY A 730 20.34 23.30 -25.45
C GLY A 730 18.88 23.52 -25.09
N ILE A 731 18.31 24.63 -25.58
CA ILE A 731 16.88 24.93 -25.48
C ILE A 731 16.29 24.95 -26.87
N LYS A 732 15.10 24.35 -27.02
CA LYS A 732 14.41 24.32 -28.30
C LYS A 732 13.56 25.58 -28.49
N PHE A 733 13.78 26.25 -29.60
CA PHE A 733 12.91 27.30 -30.12
C PHE A 733 12.12 26.74 -31.30
N ALA A 734 10.81 26.94 -31.32
CA ALA A 734 9.96 26.55 -32.43
C ALA A 734 9.24 27.78 -33.01
N LEU A 735 9.19 27.85 -34.34
CA LEU A 735 8.49 28.89 -35.08
C LEU A 735 7.59 28.20 -36.11
N GLY A 736 6.40 28.74 -36.36
CA GLY A 736 5.50 28.22 -37.39
C GLY A 736 4.07 28.01 -36.91
N GLU A 737 3.29 27.28 -37.72
CA GLU A 737 1.85 27.10 -37.53
C GLU A 737 1.49 26.35 -36.23
N ASN A 738 2.20 25.27 -35.90
CA ASN A 738 1.93 24.47 -34.70
C ASN A 738 1.99 25.32 -33.42
N VAL A 739 2.97 26.21 -33.32
CA VAL A 739 3.12 27.14 -32.19
C VAL A 739 1.95 28.13 -32.13
N LYS A 740 1.49 28.64 -33.28
CA LYS A 740 0.33 29.54 -33.35
C LYS A 740 -0.97 28.86 -32.93
N GLN A 741 -1.09 27.55 -33.15
CA GLN A 741 -2.31 26.77 -32.86
C GLN A 741 -2.34 26.20 -31.44
N SER A 742 -1.18 25.92 -30.84
CA SER A 742 -1.10 25.20 -29.56
C SER A 742 -1.62 26.00 -28.36
N ASN A 743 -1.56 27.33 -28.42
CA ASN A 743 -2.07 28.28 -27.42
C ASN A 743 -3.00 29.33 -28.07
N TRP A 744 -3.83 28.94 -29.04
CA TRP A 744 -4.70 29.86 -29.77
C TRP A 744 -6.00 30.17 -28.99
N GLY A 745 -6.52 31.40 -29.16
CA GLY A 745 -7.77 31.89 -28.57
C GLY A 745 -7.53 32.94 -27.47
N ASP A 746 -8.54 33.77 -27.21
CA ASP A 746 -8.48 34.88 -26.24
C ASP A 746 -8.16 34.40 -24.79
N ASP A 747 -8.36 33.11 -24.52
CA ASP A 747 -8.14 32.45 -23.23
C ASP A 747 -6.68 31.99 -22.99
N ASN A 748 -5.76 32.16 -23.96
CA ASN A 748 -4.39 31.61 -23.93
C ASN A 748 -3.29 32.67 -24.16
N THR A 749 -3.61 33.95 -23.94
CA THR A 749 -2.62 35.04 -23.98
C THR A 749 -1.85 35.08 -22.65
N THR A 750 -0.57 34.72 -22.68
CA THR A 750 0.39 34.95 -21.57
C THR A 750 0.76 36.42 -21.43
#